data_AF-A0A286U8F6-F1
#
_entry.id   AF-A0A286U8F6-F1
#
_cell.length_a   1.000
_cell.length_b   1.000
_cell.length_c   1.000
_cell.angle_alpha   90.00
_cell.angle_beta   90.00
_cell.angle_gamma   90.00
#
_symmetry.space_group_name_H-M   'P 1'
#
loop_
_entity.id
_entity.type
_entity.pdbx_description
1 polymer ?
#
loop_
_entity_poly.entity_id
_entity_poly.type
_entity_poly.pdbx_seq_one_letter_code
_entity_poly.pdbx_strand_id
1 'polypeptide(L)'
;MPRPPPLKPNKPVKQMASPPPQDGLNDAVFDAVQTMNTDQKAALLLETSLSMIQSGFYGEKVERYLEVYLRTPGISTADITRAQLARANARRLAAERLLSQAHQDYQAVTALDPANREAIDQLRRDKLIHFMSEPAYQRAPLEIWDRIARYIPRYHLRAWLSISSFHRQIAQRHIFHTLDLYFGDDQLDNVNKGLDIFSRVKKDPDFAKLIKTLRIHWAYEEGDILDLMQRLFREALPAFTALEEFEWIGYPELRDENVKEMLQSHPNLQSLGLIGWHFDAEGVSAFHNLHKFTLRAEDDDGWADMGEVRTVLDNNARTLRHLCLGAYLKREHSWDRAFGSVTVQNLTQLDLVDTRISHVVLSRISHARGLRSLTLHGTFEEPGAAGVVFGSDCVLFDGVGRDGRDGMRGREGRHTFLPHLEAFRFVLVGHDDDRALFESVIRFVKDRPRLRRLDLGNCPWDLLQGVLPTLTGLAVLRVRIANLTDGAVERLVGALPKRQMVGIHLACVTAGRGMEGYAGMFRVFEGLGILHLSGVGWRRPVVGEREWRVRTEGWVECVRGIARAVPSLDFVGWHGEHFVVVRGGAGGGGSSSNGGPSGLGGMGNGAGMGLEGEYKNIVDGTLDVDVRDLPARRRLDCGTGVDLGGEDAAWLERKDVPIDYEMPGLELEG
;
A
#
# COMPACT_ATOMS: atom_id res chain seq x y z
N MET A 1 -76.56 -52.66 17.63
CA MET A 1 -75.49 -53.62 18.00
C MET A 1 -74.14 -52.92 17.91
N PRO A 2 -73.43 -52.68 19.03
CA PRO A 2 -72.10 -52.09 19.00
C PRO A 2 -70.99 -53.12 19.33
N ARG A 3 -69.83 -52.96 18.66
CA ARG A 3 -68.60 -53.75 18.79
C ARG A 3 -67.99 -53.66 20.20
N PRO A 4 -67.28 -54.71 20.68
CA PRO A 4 -66.63 -54.69 21.98
C PRO A 4 -65.34 -53.84 21.98
N PRO A 5 -64.96 -53.25 23.13
CA PRO A 5 -63.71 -52.51 23.29
C PRO A 5 -62.50 -53.44 23.52
N PRO A 6 -61.26 -52.97 23.23
CA PRO A 6 -60.05 -53.79 23.32
C PRO A 6 -59.55 -53.97 24.77
N LEU A 7 -58.88 -55.10 24.98
CA LEU A 7 -58.31 -55.58 26.25
C LEU A 7 -57.22 -54.64 26.80
N LYS A 8 -57.30 -54.34 28.10
CA LYS A 8 -56.28 -53.62 28.88
C LYS A 8 -55.10 -54.56 29.19
N PRO A 9 -53.84 -54.10 29.10
CA PRO A 9 -52.69 -54.88 29.53
C PRO A 9 -52.62 -54.98 31.07
N ASN A 10 -52.24 -56.16 31.55
CA ASN A 10 -52.11 -56.52 32.95
C ASN A 10 -51.11 -55.61 33.69
N LYS A 11 -51.52 -55.10 34.87
CA LYS A 11 -50.61 -54.52 35.85
C LYS A 11 -49.71 -55.62 36.43
N PRO A 12 -48.37 -55.49 36.39
CA PRO A 12 -47.50 -56.40 37.11
C PRO A 12 -47.62 -56.17 38.61
N VAL A 13 -47.72 -57.26 39.34
CA VAL A 13 -47.74 -57.35 40.80
C VAL A 13 -46.40 -56.83 41.34
N LYS A 14 -46.45 -55.83 42.24
CA LYS A 14 -45.29 -55.38 43.02
C LYS A 14 -44.87 -56.51 43.98
N GLN A 15 -43.80 -57.22 43.63
CA GLN A 15 -43.05 -58.02 44.59
C GLN A 15 -42.38 -57.09 45.60
N MET A 16 -42.62 -57.34 46.89
CA MET A 16 -41.85 -56.76 47.98
C MET A 16 -40.42 -57.29 47.93
N ALA A 17 -39.47 -56.41 47.60
CA ALA A 17 -38.04 -56.72 47.66
C ALA A 17 -37.54 -56.63 49.11
N SER A 18 -36.80 -57.65 49.51
CA SER A 18 -36.02 -57.74 50.75
C SER A 18 -35.04 -56.56 50.92
N PRO A 19 -34.69 -56.16 52.15
CA PRO A 19 -33.68 -55.13 52.40
C PRO A 19 -32.33 -55.56 51.81
N PRO A 20 -31.60 -54.64 51.16
CA PRO A 20 -30.27 -54.94 50.62
C PRO A 20 -29.28 -55.23 51.76
N PRO A 21 -28.25 -56.06 51.51
CA PRO A 21 -27.21 -56.36 52.50
C PRO A 21 -26.45 -55.08 52.89
N GLN A 22 -26.24 -54.89 54.20
CA GLN A 22 -25.37 -53.81 54.71
C GLN A 22 -23.93 -54.06 54.23
N ASP A 23 -23.38 -53.07 53.55
CA ASP A 23 -22.07 -53.11 52.87
C ASP A 23 -20.98 -52.66 53.84
N GLY A 24 -20.33 -53.61 54.53
CA GLY A 24 -19.33 -53.35 55.57
C GLY A 24 -18.10 -52.53 55.11
N LEU A 25 -17.94 -52.32 53.80
CA LEU A 25 -16.95 -51.41 53.23
C LEU A 25 -17.28 -49.93 53.52
N ASN A 26 -18.56 -49.53 53.43
CA ASN A 26 -18.95 -48.14 53.64
C ASN A 26 -18.74 -47.70 55.09
N ASP A 27 -19.02 -48.59 56.04
CA ASP A 27 -18.78 -48.33 57.47
C ASP A 27 -17.28 -48.15 57.76
N ALA A 28 -16.44 -49.02 57.19
CA ALA A 28 -14.98 -48.91 57.33
C ALA A 28 -14.41 -47.64 56.67
N VAL A 29 -14.91 -47.23 55.49
CA VAL A 29 -14.51 -45.98 54.83
C VAL A 29 -14.94 -44.76 55.66
N PHE A 30 -16.14 -44.78 56.25
CA PHE A 30 -16.64 -43.69 57.06
C PHE A 30 -15.79 -43.50 58.33
N ASP A 31 -15.48 -44.57 59.04
CA ASP A 31 -14.58 -44.55 60.20
C ASP A 31 -13.17 -44.04 59.82
N ALA A 32 -12.62 -44.53 58.69
CA ALA A 32 -11.32 -44.07 58.19
C ALA A 32 -11.32 -42.56 57.87
N VAL A 33 -12.37 -42.06 57.21
CA VAL A 33 -12.50 -40.62 56.91
C VAL A 33 -12.69 -39.80 58.18
N GLN A 34 -13.39 -40.30 59.21
CA GLN A 34 -13.56 -39.58 60.47
C GLN A 34 -12.22 -39.34 61.18
N THR A 35 -11.32 -40.32 61.17
CA THR A 35 -10.00 -40.24 61.81
C THR A 35 -8.99 -39.34 61.09
N MET A 36 -9.25 -38.96 59.83
CA MET A 36 -8.38 -38.04 59.07
C MET A 36 -8.36 -36.63 59.66
N ASN A 37 -7.20 -35.97 59.60
CA ASN A 37 -7.09 -34.55 59.93
C ASN A 37 -7.68 -33.66 58.80
N THR A 38 -7.80 -32.36 59.05
CA THR A 38 -8.42 -31.41 58.10
C THR A 38 -7.71 -31.36 56.75
N ASP A 39 -6.37 -31.43 56.74
CA ASP A 39 -5.57 -31.37 55.51
C ASP A 39 -5.75 -32.63 54.65
N GLN A 40 -5.80 -33.80 55.29
CA GLN A 40 -6.07 -35.08 54.64
C GLN A 40 -7.49 -35.14 54.05
N LYS A 41 -8.48 -34.62 54.80
CA LYS A 41 -9.87 -34.49 54.32
C LYS A 41 -9.95 -33.54 53.12
N ALA A 42 -9.24 -32.42 53.16
CA ALA A 42 -9.17 -31.48 52.05
C ALA A 42 -8.52 -32.11 50.81
N ALA A 43 -7.36 -32.78 50.97
CA ALA A 43 -6.68 -33.47 49.88
C ALA A 43 -7.57 -34.56 49.23
N LEU A 44 -8.22 -35.38 50.05
CA LEU A 44 -9.19 -36.39 49.58
C LEU A 44 -10.33 -35.75 48.78
N LEU A 45 -10.88 -34.62 49.26
CA LEU A 45 -11.97 -33.90 48.60
C LEU A 45 -11.54 -33.32 47.24
N LEU A 46 -10.31 -32.78 47.14
CA LEU A 46 -9.75 -32.28 45.89
C LEU A 46 -9.51 -33.42 44.89
N GLU A 47 -8.82 -34.49 45.29
CA GLU A 47 -8.54 -35.63 44.41
C GLU A 47 -9.82 -36.31 43.92
N THR A 48 -10.82 -36.46 44.80
CA THR A 48 -12.16 -36.97 44.42
C THR A 48 -12.83 -36.05 43.40
N SER A 49 -12.76 -34.74 43.60
CA SER A 49 -13.34 -33.75 42.67
C SER A 49 -12.65 -33.78 41.30
N LEU A 50 -11.32 -33.87 41.26
CA LEU A 50 -10.55 -33.96 40.03
C LEU A 50 -10.84 -35.27 39.27
N SER A 51 -10.90 -36.40 39.98
CA SER A 51 -11.26 -37.70 39.40
C SER A 51 -12.66 -37.70 38.81
N MET A 52 -13.64 -37.09 39.48
CA MET A 52 -15.00 -36.95 38.96
C MET A 52 -15.06 -36.06 37.71
N ILE A 53 -14.28 -34.97 37.67
CA ILE A 53 -14.16 -34.11 36.47
C ILE A 53 -13.53 -34.89 35.31
N GLN A 54 -12.43 -35.60 35.54
CA GLN A 54 -11.74 -36.41 34.52
C GLN A 54 -12.63 -37.52 33.97
N SER A 55 -13.46 -38.11 34.84
CA SER A 55 -14.45 -39.13 34.46
C SER A 55 -15.71 -38.54 33.79
N GLY A 56 -15.78 -37.21 33.64
CA GLY A 56 -16.89 -36.53 32.97
C GLY A 56 -18.14 -36.32 33.83
N PHE A 57 -18.10 -36.64 35.13
CA PHE A 57 -19.21 -36.53 36.09
C PHE A 57 -19.26 -35.16 36.81
N TYR A 58 -18.92 -34.10 36.10
CA TYR A 58 -19.03 -32.75 36.66
C TYR A 58 -20.50 -32.33 36.80
N GLY A 59 -20.86 -31.80 37.97
CA GLY A 59 -22.22 -31.39 38.33
C GLY A 59 -22.29 -30.76 39.72
N GLU A 60 -23.49 -30.58 40.26
CA GLU A 60 -23.73 -29.87 41.54
C GLU A 60 -22.93 -30.45 42.73
N LYS A 61 -22.76 -31.77 42.77
CA LYS A 61 -21.96 -32.44 43.82
C LYS A 61 -20.50 -32.01 43.79
N VAL A 62 -19.88 -32.01 42.61
CA VAL A 62 -18.47 -31.61 42.43
C VAL A 62 -18.29 -30.12 42.72
N GLU A 63 -19.26 -29.28 42.32
CA GLU A 63 -19.28 -27.85 42.64
C GLU A 63 -19.29 -27.61 44.16
N ARG A 64 -20.13 -28.35 44.89
CA ARG A 64 -20.19 -28.28 46.35
C ARG A 64 -18.88 -28.76 46.98
N TYR A 65 -18.26 -29.82 46.47
CA TYR A 65 -16.97 -30.31 46.96
C TYR A 65 -15.86 -29.28 46.78
N LEU A 66 -15.75 -28.69 45.59
CA LEU A 66 -14.75 -27.65 45.30
C LEU A 66 -15.03 -26.36 46.08
N GLU A 67 -16.28 -26.00 46.33
CA GLU A 67 -16.63 -24.84 47.17
C GLU A 67 -16.21 -25.05 48.62
N VAL A 68 -16.49 -26.23 49.19
CA VAL A 68 -16.06 -26.60 50.55
C VAL A 68 -14.54 -26.65 50.64
N TYR A 69 -13.87 -27.24 49.63
CA TYR A 69 -12.42 -27.26 49.54
C TYR A 69 -11.85 -25.83 49.56
N LEU A 70 -12.29 -24.95 48.66
CA LEU A 70 -11.79 -23.58 48.54
C LEU A 70 -12.05 -22.69 49.78
N ARG A 71 -13.00 -23.06 50.64
CA ARG A 71 -13.28 -22.36 51.92
C ARG A 71 -12.48 -22.90 53.10
N THR A 72 -11.80 -24.04 52.95
CA THR A 72 -11.07 -24.67 54.05
C THR A 72 -9.76 -23.89 54.31
N PRO A 73 -9.51 -23.41 55.55
CA PRO A 73 -8.32 -22.63 55.87
C PRO A 73 -7.06 -23.51 55.83
N GLY A 74 -5.91 -22.91 55.53
CA GLY A 74 -4.60 -23.59 55.57
C GLY A 74 -4.21 -24.35 54.30
N ILE A 75 -5.01 -24.30 53.23
CA ILE A 75 -4.66 -24.91 51.94
C ILE A 75 -3.54 -24.15 51.23
N SER A 76 -2.65 -24.89 50.56
CA SER A 76 -1.57 -24.33 49.76
C SER A 76 -2.07 -23.50 48.57
N THR A 77 -1.38 -22.41 48.23
CA THR A 77 -1.71 -21.59 47.05
C THR A 77 -1.69 -22.39 45.74
N ALA A 78 -0.81 -23.40 45.66
CA ALA A 78 -0.72 -24.30 44.51
C ALA A 78 -2.01 -25.12 44.33
N ASP A 79 -2.54 -25.69 45.41
CA ASP A 79 -3.76 -26.48 45.32
C ASP A 79 -5.02 -25.64 45.11
N ILE A 80 -5.07 -24.42 45.66
CA ILE A 80 -6.13 -23.45 45.36
C ILE A 80 -6.15 -23.14 43.87
N THR A 81 -4.98 -22.86 43.28
CA THR A 81 -4.84 -22.57 41.85
C THR A 81 -5.27 -23.77 41.01
N ARG A 82 -4.82 -24.98 41.39
CA ARG A 82 -5.18 -26.24 40.73
C ARG A 82 -6.69 -26.50 40.78
N ALA A 83 -7.33 -26.33 41.93
CA ALA A 83 -8.75 -26.50 42.13
C ALA A 83 -9.59 -25.48 41.34
N GLN A 84 -9.18 -24.20 41.33
CA GLN A 84 -9.85 -23.15 40.56
C GLN A 84 -9.75 -23.38 39.06
N LEU A 85 -8.57 -23.75 38.56
CA LEU A 85 -8.36 -24.05 37.14
C LEU A 85 -9.21 -25.26 36.69
N ALA A 86 -9.21 -26.33 37.49
CA ALA A 86 -10.04 -27.51 37.21
C ALA A 86 -11.54 -27.16 37.22
N ARG A 87 -12.00 -26.36 38.20
CA ARG A 87 -13.39 -25.88 38.28
C ARG A 87 -13.77 -25.04 37.06
N ALA A 88 -12.93 -24.10 36.66
CA ALA A 88 -13.16 -23.24 35.51
C ALA A 88 -13.24 -24.05 34.20
N ASN A 89 -12.31 -24.97 33.99
CA ASN A 89 -12.31 -25.85 32.82
C ASN A 89 -13.55 -26.76 32.77
N ALA A 90 -13.95 -27.33 33.91
CA ALA A 90 -15.13 -28.19 33.99
C ALA A 90 -16.43 -27.41 33.70
N ARG A 91 -16.55 -26.18 34.24
CA ARG A 91 -17.66 -25.25 33.92
C ARG A 91 -17.73 -24.94 32.43
N ARG A 92 -16.60 -24.62 31.82
CA ARG A 92 -16.51 -24.33 30.37
C ARG A 92 -17.00 -25.51 29.55
N LEU A 93 -16.50 -26.72 29.82
CA LEU A 93 -16.90 -27.94 29.11
C LEU A 93 -18.39 -28.27 29.30
N ALA A 94 -18.93 -28.07 30.51
CA ALA A 94 -20.36 -28.27 30.78
C ALA A 94 -21.22 -27.25 30.01
N ALA A 95 -20.81 -25.98 29.95
CA ALA A 95 -21.47 -24.96 29.17
C ALA A 95 -21.43 -25.25 27.66
N GLU A 96 -20.29 -25.70 27.13
CA GLU A 96 -20.15 -26.12 25.72
C GLU A 96 -21.09 -27.28 25.36
N ARG A 97 -21.26 -28.27 26.26
CA ARG A 97 -22.21 -29.37 26.07
C ARG A 97 -23.66 -28.88 26.05
N LEU A 98 -24.04 -28.00 26.98
CA LEU A 98 -25.38 -27.42 27.02
C LEU A 98 -25.68 -26.56 25.80
N LEU A 99 -24.71 -25.76 25.34
CA LEU A 99 -24.83 -25.00 24.09
C LEU A 99 -24.99 -25.93 22.89
N SER A 100 -24.24 -27.02 22.83
CA SER A 100 -24.35 -28.02 21.76
C SER A 100 -25.72 -28.69 21.75
N GLN A 101 -26.27 -29.03 22.92
CA GLN A 101 -27.63 -29.57 23.06
C GLN A 101 -28.69 -28.55 22.65
N ALA A 102 -28.60 -27.30 23.13
CA ALA A 102 -29.50 -26.24 22.70
C ALA A 102 -29.47 -26.05 21.17
N HIS A 103 -28.29 -26.15 20.55
CA HIS A 103 -28.15 -26.09 19.10
C HIS A 103 -28.85 -27.27 18.40
N GLN A 104 -28.74 -28.49 18.93
CA GLN A 104 -29.48 -29.65 18.42
C GLN A 104 -30.99 -29.46 18.57
N ASP A 105 -31.44 -28.88 19.68
CA ASP A 105 -32.85 -28.58 19.92
C ASP A 105 -33.38 -27.56 18.89
N TYR A 106 -32.63 -26.48 18.62
CA TYR A 106 -33.02 -25.52 17.58
C TYR A 106 -33.04 -26.14 16.17
N GLN A 107 -32.10 -27.04 15.87
CA GLN A 107 -32.13 -27.80 14.61
C GLN A 107 -33.35 -28.72 14.53
N ALA A 108 -33.70 -29.41 15.63
CA ALA A 108 -34.88 -30.26 15.69
C ALA A 108 -36.18 -29.44 15.52
N VAL A 109 -36.28 -28.26 16.12
CA VAL A 109 -37.41 -27.33 15.92
C VAL A 109 -37.48 -26.89 14.46
N THR A 110 -36.37 -26.55 13.83
CA THR A 110 -36.33 -26.13 12.41
C THR A 110 -36.70 -27.27 11.46
N ALA A 111 -36.38 -28.52 11.80
CA ALA A 111 -36.78 -29.69 11.03
C ALA A 111 -38.29 -29.98 11.12
N LEU A 112 -38.91 -29.69 12.27
CA LEU A 112 -40.35 -29.83 12.49
C LEU A 112 -41.16 -28.67 11.89
N ASP A 113 -40.67 -27.44 12.02
CA ASP A 113 -41.28 -26.22 11.48
C ASP A 113 -40.22 -25.33 10.80
N PRO A 114 -40.04 -25.48 9.47
CA PRO A 114 -39.11 -24.65 8.70
C PRO A 114 -39.48 -23.16 8.63
N ALA A 115 -40.68 -22.74 9.06
CA ALA A 115 -41.10 -21.35 9.05
C ALA A 115 -40.88 -20.63 10.39
N ASN A 116 -40.41 -21.35 11.43
CA ASN A 116 -40.17 -20.78 12.75
C ASN A 116 -38.98 -19.81 12.75
N ARG A 117 -39.29 -18.52 12.66
CA ARG A 117 -38.29 -17.44 12.59
C ARG A 117 -37.41 -17.37 13.83
N GLU A 118 -37.90 -17.73 15.01
CA GLU A 118 -37.14 -17.66 16.25
C GLU A 118 -36.02 -18.71 16.29
N ALA A 119 -36.32 -19.97 15.92
CA ALA A 119 -35.31 -21.02 15.82
C ALA A 119 -34.27 -20.72 14.73
N ILE A 120 -34.71 -20.18 13.59
CA ILE A 120 -33.83 -19.74 12.49
C ILE A 120 -32.93 -18.58 12.93
N ASP A 121 -33.46 -17.60 13.66
CA ASP A 121 -32.69 -16.45 14.13
C ASP A 121 -31.65 -16.87 15.18
N GLN A 122 -31.94 -17.83 16.07
CA GLN A 122 -30.96 -18.37 17.01
C GLN A 122 -29.86 -19.18 16.31
N LEU A 123 -30.20 -20.04 15.34
CA LEU A 123 -29.22 -20.75 14.50
C LEU A 123 -28.39 -19.80 13.63
N ARG A 124 -28.95 -18.64 13.27
CA ARG A 124 -28.24 -17.59 12.53
C ARG A 124 -27.37 -16.73 13.44
N ARG A 125 -27.73 -16.47 14.71
CA ARG A 125 -26.91 -15.70 15.65
C ARG A 125 -25.55 -16.36 15.90
N ASP A 126 -25.49 -17.70 15.93
CA ASP A 126 -24.22 -18.44 16.03
C ASP A 126 -23.41 -18.43 14.71
N LYS A 127 -24.04 -18.09 13.58
CA LYS A 127 -23.41 -17.99 12.25
C LYS A 127 -23.17 -16.55 11.79
N LEU A 128 -23.79 -15.57 12.46
CA LEU A 128 -23.59 -14.15 12.27
C LEU A 128 -22.31 -13.81 13.03
N ILE A 129 -21.22 -13.90 12.28
CA ILE A 129 -19.86 -13.46 12.56
C ILE A 129 -19.80 -12.56 13.81
N HIS A 130 -19.10 -13.05 14.84
CA HIS A 130 -18.89 -12.49 16.19
C HIS A 130 -18.25 -11.09 16.24
N PHE A 131 -18.76 -10.12 15.49
CA PHE A 131 -18.07 -8.87 15.23
C PHE A 131 -18.19 -7.81 16.32
N MET A 132 -19.24 -7.82 17.14
CA MET A 132 -19.51 -6.64 17.98
C MET A 132 -18.71 -6.64 19.29
N SER A 133 -18.44 -7.79 19.89
CA SER A 133 -17.77 -7.91 21.19
C SER A 133 -16.28 -8.26 21.11
N GLU A 134 -15.81 -8.81 20.00
CA GLU A 134 -14.39 -9.17 19.85
C GLU A 134 -13.53 -7.93 19.51
N PRO A 135 -12.25 -7.88 19.93
CA PRO A 135 -11.30 -6.88 19.48
C PRO A 135 -11.21 -6.82 17.95
N ALA A 136 -10.98 -5.63 17.38
CA ALA A 136 -10.96 -5.44 15.92
C ALA A 136 -10.05 -6.44 15.18
N TYR A 137 -8.91 -6.83 15.77
CA TYR A 137 -7.98 -7.78 15.15
C TYR A 137 -8.52 -9.22 15.01
N GLN A 138 -9.56 -9.60 15.78
CA GLN A 138 -10.22 -10.92 15.68
C GLN A 138 -11.40 -10.93 14.72
N ARG A 139 -11.91 -9.73 14.38
CA ARG A 139 -13.07 -9.56 13.50
C ARG A 139 -12.76 -10.01 12.08
N ALA A 140 -11.57 -9.69 11.56
CA ALA A 140 -11.21 -10.02 10.18
C ALA A 140 -10.00 -10.98 10.14
N PRO A 141 -9.94 -11.88 9.15
CA PRO A 141 -8.76 -12.71 8.91
C PRO A 141 -7.49 -11.88 8.68
N LEU A 142 -6.33 -12.48 8.94
CA LEU A 142 -5.03 -11.84 8.79
C LEU A 142 -4.82 -11.26 7.37
N GLU A 143 -5.31 -11.96 6.34
CA GLU A 143 -5.20 -11.58 4.94
C GLU A 143 -5.93 -10.27 4.64
N ILE A 144 -7.04 -10.02 5.34
CA ILE A 144 -7.80 -8.78 5.20
C ILE A 144 -7.03 -7.62 5.86
N TRP A 145 -6.47 -7.84 7.05
CA TRP A 145 -5.64 -6.84 7.71
C TRP A 145 -4.34 -6.55 6.96
N ASP A 146 -3.70 -7.56 6.38
CA ASP A 146 -2.54 -7.41 5.51
C ASP A 146 -2.91 -6.58 4.27
N ARG A 147 -4.07 -6.85 3.66
CA ARG A 147 -4.57 -6.07 2.54
C ARG A 147 -4.88 -4.62 2.92
N ILE A 148 -5.47 -4.37 4.08
CA ILE A 148 -5.70 -3.02 4.61
C ILE A 148 -4.35 -2.30 4.75
N ALA A 149 -3.36 -2.96 5.36
CA ALA A 149 -2.03 -2.38 5.57
C ALA A 149 -1.36 -1.95 4.25
N ARG A 150 -1.52 -2.72 3.16
CA ARG A 150 -0.98 -2.36 1.84
C ARG A 150 -1.47 -1.02 1.28
N TYR A 151 -2.66 -0.58 1.68
CA TYR A 151 -3.23 0.71 1.25
C TYR A 151 -2.93 1.86 2.22
N ILE A 152 -2.30 1.58 3.36
CA ILE A 152 -1.94 2.59 4.35
C ILE A 152 -0.50 3.05 4.08
N PRO A 153 -0.23 4.36 4.00
CA PRO A 153 1.13 4.88 3.90
C PRO A 153 2.05 4.33 5.01
N ARG A 154 3.28 3.94 4.67
CA ARG A 154 4.24 3.35 5.63
C ARG A 154 4.43 4.19 6.89
N TYR A 155 4.43 5.52 6.76
CA TYR A 155 4.49 6.44 7.91
C TYR A 155 3.36 6.19 8.92
N HIS A 156 2.11 6.06 8.45
CA HIS A 156 0.98 5.76 9.33
C HIS A 156 1.02 4.32 9.87
N LEU A 157 1.57 3.36 9.11
CA LEU A 157 1.81 2.00 9.61
C LEU A 157 2.79 1.97 10.78
N ARG A 158 3.66 2.97 10.98
CA ARG A 158 4.55 3.00 12.16
C ARG A 158 3.76 3.05 13.47
N ALA A 159 2.60 3.71 13.48
CA ALA A 159 1.73 3.71 14.66
C ALA A 159 1.26 2.29 15.02
N TRP A 160 1.10 1.39 14.05
CA TRP A 160 0.69 0.00 14.30
C TRP A 160 1.73 -0.81 15.09
N LEU A 161 3.00 -0.38 15.09
CA LEU A 161 4.06 -1.04 15.86
C LEU A 161 3.81 -0.97 17.38
N SER A 162 3.08 0.04 17.86
CA SER A 162 2.78 0.24 19.28
C SER A 162 1.38 -0.21 19.70
N ILE A 163 0.48 -0.53 18.76
CA ILE A 163 -0.91 -0.92 19.07
C ILE A 163 -0.98 -2.29 19.75
N SER A 164 -0.49 -3.34 19.07
CA SER A 164 -0.47 -4.71 19.59
C SER A 164 0.56 -5.56 18.84
N SER A 165 0.88 -6.75 19.36
CA SER A 165 1.77 -7.69 18.69
C SER A 165 1.26 -8.11 17.30
N PHE A 166 -0.06 -8.28 17.15
CA PHE A 166 -0.73 -8.58 15.88
C PHE A 166 -0.48 -7.48 14.84
N HIS A 167 -0.82 -6.22 15.16
CA HIS A 167 -0.64 -5.11 14.24
C HIS A 167 0.83 -4.84 13.94
N ARG A 168 1.70 -5.00 14.95
CA ARG A 168 3.15 -4.90 14.79
C ARG A 168 3.67 -5.91 13.76
N GLN A 169 3.23 -7.17 13.82
CA GLN A 169 3.68 -8.21 12.90
C GLN A 169 3.28 -7.89 11.45
N ILE A 170 2.09 -7.34 11.23
CA ILE A 170 1.64 -6.90 9.91
C ILE A 170 2.44 -5.68 9.45
N ALA A 171 2.53 -4.65 10.30
CA ALA A 171 3.22 -3.41 9.97
C ALA A 171 4.69 -3.62 9.63
N GLN A 172 5.40 -4.47 10.39
CA GLN A 172 6.80 -4.81 10.12
C GLN A 172 7.00 -5.37 8.71
N ARG A 173 6.12 -6.25 8.23
CA ARG A 173 6.21 -6.82 6.87
C ARG A 173 6.11 -5.75 5.79
N HIS A 174 5.28 -4.73 5.96
CA HIS A 174 5.08 -3.67 4.97
C HIS A 174 6.09 -2.52 5.09
N ILE A 175 6.50 -2.18 6.32
CA ILE A 175 7.47 -1.12 6.59
C ILE A 175 8.86 -1.53 6.12
N PHE A 176 9.28 -2.76 6.42
CA PHE A 176 10.62 -3.25 6.09
C PHE A 176 10.69 -4.01 4.76
N HIS A 177 9.58 -4.08 4.00
CA HIS A 177 9.56 -4.68 2.67
C HIS A 177 10.58 -4.03 1.74
N THR A 178 10.57 -2.69 1.70
CA THR A 178 11.60 -1.90 1.03
C THR A 178 12.42 -1.16 2.08
N LEU A 179 13.74 -1.26 1.94
CA LEU A 179 14.70 -0.58 2.78
C LEU A 179 15.53 0.37 1.91
N ASP A 180 15.48 1.66 2.25
CA ASP A 180 16.32 2.69 1.65
C ASP A 180 17.42 3.06 2.66
N LEU A 181 18.69 2.86 2.27
CA LEU A 181 19.86 3.21 3.05
C LEU A 181 20.58 4.37 2.37
N TYR A 182 20.92 5.40 3.15
CA TYR A 182 21.58 6.60 2.65
C TYR A 182 22.98 6.71 3.27
N PHE A 183 23.98 6.81 2.41
CA PHE A 183 25.39 6.87 2.74
C PHE A 183 26.02 8.06 2.02
N GLY A 184 26.19 9.18 2.73
CA GLY A 184 26.82 10.39 2.21
C GLY A 184 26.38 11.64 2.96
N ASP A 185 27.26 12.65 2.96
CA ASP A 185 27.19 13.92 3.70
C ASP A 185 26.99 13.82 5.24
N ASP A 186 27.17 14.94 5.95
CA ASP A 186 27.43 15.13 7.42
C ASP A 186 26.52 14.41 8.46
N GLN A 187 25.60 13.54 8.06
CA GLN A 187 24.73 12.80 8.98
C GLN A 187 25.31 11.44 9.35
N LEU A 188 26.24 11.46 10.30
CA LEU A 188 26.76 10.25 10.96
C LEU A 188 25.64 9.28 11.43
N ASP A 189 24.47 9.83 11.75
CA ASP A 189 23.27 9.06 12.10
C ASP A 189 22.80 8.10 11.00
N ASN A 190 22.91 8.46 9.73
CA ASN A 190 22.48 7.58 8.62
C ASN A 190 23.44 6.41 8.44
N VAL A 191 24.75 6.67 8.59
CA VAL A 191 25.78 5.63 8.63
C VAL A 191 25.50 4.66 9.78
N ASN A 192 25.29 5.17 10.99
CA ASN A 192 24.99 4.35 12.16
C ASN A 192 23.72 3.50 11.95
N LYS A 193 22.65 4.08 11.39
CA LYS A 193 21.42 3.34 11.05
C LYS A 193 21.70 2.24 10.02
N GLY A 194 22.47 2.51 8.97
CA GLY A 194 22.83 1.50 7.97
C GLY A 194 23.66 0.35 8.57
N LEU A 195 24.62 0.67 9.44
CA LEU A 195 25.42 -0.30 10.18
C LEU A 195 24.55 -1.16 11.12
N ASP A 196 23.61 -0.54 11.83
CA ASP A 196 22.67 -1.25 12.70
C ASP A 196 21.81 -2.22 11.88
N ILE A 197 21.36 -1.81 10.70
CA ILE A 197 20.60 -2.69 9.82
C ILE A 197 21.46 -3.84 9.29
N PHE A 198 22.68 -3.58 8.82
CA PHE A 198 23.62 -4.63 8.39
C PHE A 198 23.93 -5.62 9.52
N SER A 199 24.13 -5.13 10.74
CA SER A 199 24.32 -5.96 11.94
C SER A 199 23.07 -6.77 12.27
N ARG A 200 21.89 -6.17 12.14
CA ARG A 200 20.62 -6.80 12.45
C ARG A 200 20.26 -7.90 11.47
N VAL A 201 20.40 -7.71 10.16
CA VAL A 201 20.09 -8.77 9.17
C VAL A 201 20.99 -9.99 9.34
N LYS A 202 22.25 -9.80 9.75
CA LYS A 202 23.16 -10.89 10.09
C LYS A 202 22.72 -11.68 11.34
N LYS A 203 22.10 -11.01 12.32
CA LYS A 203 21.73 -11.60 13.63
C LYS A 203 20.30 -12.13 13.69
N ASP A 204 19.39 -11.58 12.89
CA ASP A 204 17.96 -11.85 12.94
C ASP A 204 17.47 -12.30 11.54
N PRO A 205 17.48 -13.63 11.27
CA PRO A 205 17.03 -14.18 10.00
C PRO A 205 15.56 -13.90 9.70
N ASP A 206 14.72 -13.73 10.72
CA ASP A 206 13.31 -13.45 10.51
C ASP A 206 13.07 -12.00 10.10
N PHE A 207 13.86 -11.06 10.64
CA PHE A 207 13.91 -9.69 10.12
C PHE A 207 14.46 -9.64 8.70
N ALA A 208 15.54 -10.38 8.40
CA ALA A 208 16.12 -10.40 7.07
C ALA A 208 15.13 -10.90 5.99
N LYS A 209 14.24 -11.84 6.33
CA LYS A 209 13.19 -12.33 5.42
C LYS A 209 12.13 -11.28 5.07
N LEU A 210 12.00 -10.22 5.86
CA LEU A 210 11.05 -9.14 5.61
C LEU A 210 11.51 -8.23 4.46
N ILE A 211 12.82 -8.14 4.23
CA ILE A 211 13.42 -7.21 3.28
C ILE A 211 13.45 -7.86 1.90
N LYS A 212 12.68 -7.28 0.99
CA LYS A 212 12.49 -7.75 -0.39
C LYS A 212 13.11 -6.80 -1.41
N THR A 213 13.13 -5.51 -1.09
CA THR A 213 13.75 -4.47 -1.90
C THR A 213 14.80 -3.76 -1.05
N LEU A 214 16.03 -3.69 -1.55
CA LEU A 214 17.12 -2.94 -0.94
C LEU A 214 17.58 -1.85 -1.90
N ARG A 215 17.54 -0.60 -1.45
CA ARG A 215 18.08 0.55 -2.18
C ARG A 215 19.20 1.17 -1.38
N ILE A 216 20.31 1.40 -2.04
CA ILE A 216 21.47 2.03 -1.45
C ILE A 216 21.78 3.29 -2.21
N HIS A 217 21.71 4.41 -1.49
CA HIS A 217 22.06 5.73 -1.97
C HIS A 217 23.45 6.07 -1.47
N TRP A 218 24.38 6.31 -2.39
CA TRP A 218 25.75 6.68 -2.13
C TRP A 218 26.01 8.12 -2.56
N ALA A 219 26.74 8.85 -1.73
CA ALA A 219 27.26 10.18 -2.02
C ALA A 219 28.64 10.37 -1.38
N TYR A 220 29.46 9.31 -1.37
CA TYR A 220 30.88 9.37 -0.98
C TYR A 220 31.75 9.26 -2.22
N GLU A 221 32.58 10.26 -2.51
CA GLU A 221 33.50 10.18 -3.66
C GLU A 221 34.64 9.22 -3.37
N GLU A 222 35.35 9.41 -2.25
CA GLU A 222 36.51 8.62 -1.85
C GLU A 222 36.66 8.57 -0.32
N GLY A 223 37.48 7.64 0.19
CA GLY A 223 37.97 7.64 1.58
C GLY A 223 37.70 6.37 2.39
N ASP A 224 38.33 6.28 3.56
CA ASP A 224 38.32 5.07 4.43
C ASP A 224 36.91 4.63 4.85
N ILE A 225 35.97 5.58 5.01
CA ILE A 225 34.58 5.29 5.38
C ILE A 225 33.89 4.55 4.23
N LEU A 226 34.09 4.98 2.98
CA LEU A 226 33.52 4.32 1.82
C LEU A 226 34.04 2.88 1.70
N ASP A 227 35.35 2.68 1.84
CA ASP A 227 35.97 1.34 1.80
C ASP A 227 35.43 0.42 2.90
N LEU A 228 35.30 0.95 4.12
CA LEU A 228 34.70 0.25 5.24
C LEU A 228 33.24 -0.12 4.92
N MET A 229 32.44 0.83 4.45
CA MET A 229 31.02 0.62 4.16
C MET A 229 30.81 -0.37 3.03
N GLN A 230 31.61 -0.31 1.95
CA GLN A 230 31.57 -1.29 0.88
C GLN A 230 31.92 -2.71 1.36
N ARG A 231 32.94 -2.84 2.22
CA ARG A 231 33.30 -4.13 2.81
C ARG A 231 32.18 -4.68 3.67
N LEU A 232 31.60 -3.85 4.54
CA LEU A 232 30.49 -4.24 5.40
C LEU A 232 29.23 -4.59 4.61
N PHE A 233 28.96 -3.86 3.53
CA PHE A 233 27.90 -4.18 2.58
C PHE A 233 28.11 -5.58 1.98
N ARG A 234 29.28 -5.88 1.41
CA ARG A 234 29.58 -7.19 0.84
C ARG A 234 29.42 -8.32 1.85
N GLU A 235 29.89 -8.14 3.08
CA GLU A 235 29.70 -9.13 4.14
C GLU A 235 28.23 -9.29 4.58
N ALA A 236 27.43 -8.22 4.52
CA ALA A 236 26.02 -8.24 4.94
C ALA A 236 25.10 -8.74 3.84
N LEU A 237 25.48 -8.56 2.57
CA LEU A 237 24.64 -8.85 1.41
C LEU A 237 24.06 -10.27 1.47
N PRO A 238 24.82 -11.36 1.66
CA PRO A 238 24.27 -12.73 1.74
C PRO A 238 23.22 -12.94 2.83
N ALA A 239 23.19 -12.09 3.87
CA ALA A 239 22.21 -12.20 4.94
C ALA A 239 20.81 -11.73 4.52
N PHE A 240 20.67 -10.93 3.45
CA PHE A 240 19.38 -10.51 2.88
C PHE A 240 18.70 -11.64 2.09
N THR A 241 18.55 -12.82 2.71
CA THR A 241 18.12 -14.09 2.10
C THR A 241 16.82 -14.08 1.28
N ALA A 242 16.00 -13.03 1.42
CA ALA A 242 14.72 -12.88 0.77
C ALA A 242 14.70 -11.77 -0.29
N LEU A 243 15.85 -11.16 -0.60
CA LEU A 243 16.00 -10.05 -1.53
C LEU A 243 15.58 -10.44 -2.95
N GLU A 244 14.70 -9.64 -3.53
CA GLU A 244 14.13 -9.80 -4.87
C GLU A 244 14.47 -8.60 -5.77
N GLU A 245 14.61 -7.41 -5.19
CA GLU A 245 14.91 -6.17 -5.91
C GLU A 245 16.10 -5.44 -5.28
N PHE A 246 17.05 -4.98 -6.10
CA PHE A 246 18.19 -4.19 -5.66
C PHE A 246 18.36 -2.94 -6.51
N GLU A 247 18.60 -1.79 -5.89
CA GLU A 247 18.94 -0.55 -6.57
C GLU A 247 20.20 0.10 -5.95
N TRP A 248 21.18 0.40 -6.80
CA TRP A 248 22.38 1.15 -6.47
C TRP A 248 22.28 2.54 -7.06
N ILE A 249 22.34 3.57 -6.22
CA ILE A 249 22.03 4.95 -6.57
C ILE A 249 23.18 5.86 -6.14
N GLY A 250 23.74 6.64 -7.05
CA GLY A 250 24.80 7.61 -6.77
C GLY A 250 26.21 7.02 -6.89
N TYR A 251 27.17 7.65 -6.20
CA TYR A 251 28.61 7.41 -6.36
C TYR A 251 29.28 6.92 -5.05
N PRO A 252 30.25 5.98 -5.13
CA PRO A 252 30.79 5.43 -6.37
C PRO A 252 29.80 4.48 -7.04
N GLU A 253 29.94 4.31 -8.35
CA GLU A 253 29.15 3.39 -9.15
C GLU A 253 29.32 1.93 -8.70
N LEU A 254 28.34 1.08 -9.05
CA LEU A 254 28.44 -0.35 -8.79
C LEU A 254 29.53 -0.97 -9.68
N ARG A 255 30.66 -1.34 -9.09
CA ARG A 255 31.78 -2.00 -9.79
C ARG A 255 31.67 -3.52 -9.85
N ASP A 256 32.49 -4.12 -10.70
CA ASP A 256 32.56 -5.55 -11.00
C ASP A 256 32.65 -6.45 -9.75
N GLU A 257 33.42 -6.06 -8.73
CA GLU A 257 33.55 -6.81 -7.47
C GLU A 257 32.19 -6.95 -6.75
N ASN A 258 31.42 -5.87 -6.70
CA ASN A 258 30.12 -5.84 -6.06
C ASN A 258 29.07 -6.58 -6.91
N VAL A 259 29.17 -6.52 -8.24
CA VAL A 259 28.34 -7.32 -9.16
C VAL A 259 28.58 -8.81 -8.95
N LYS A 260 29.85 -9.25 -8.84
CA LYS A 260 30.23 -10.64 -8.57
C LYS A 260 29.64 -11.13 -7.24
N GLU A 261 29.75 -10.33 -6.18
CA GLU A 261 29.19 -10.68 -4.86
C GLU A 261 27.66 -10.76 -4.91
N MET A 262 26.99 -9.85 -5.63
CA MET A 262 25.54 -9.91 -5.83
C MET A 262 25.10 -11.14 -6.61
N LEU A 263 25.81 -11.52 -7.67
CA LEU A 263 25.49 -12.73 -8.44
C LEU A 263 25.67 -14.00 -7.62
N GLN A 264 26.70 -14.05 -6.77
CA GLN A 264 26.95 -15.19 -5.90
C GLN A 264 25.89 -15.33 -4.80
N SER A 265 25.51 -14.21 -4.18
CA SER A 265 24.55 -14.20 -3.08
C SER A 265 23.08 -14.27 -3.53
N HIS A 266 22.74 -13.60 -4.64
CA HIS A 266 21.37 -13.42 -5.14
C HIS A 266 21.26 -13.66 -6.66
N PRO A 267 21.56 -14.88 -7.16
CA PRO A 267 21.54 -15.17 -8.59
C PRO A 267 20.15 -15.04 -9.24
N ASN A 268 19.08 -15.12 -8.43
CA ASN A 268 17.68 -15.10 -8.88
C ASN A 268 17.00 -13.73 -8.74
N LEU A 269 17.78 -12.65 -8.59
CA LEU A 269 17.27 -11.29 -8.46
C LEU A 269 16.25 -10.99 -9.58
N GLN A 270 15.15 -10.34 -9.23
CA GLN A 270 14.04 -10.02 -10.14
C GLN A 270 14.07 -8.58 -10.63
N SER A 271 14.65 -7.66 -9.86
CA SER A 271 14.83 -6.27 -10.28
C SER A 271 16.23 -5.79 -9.96
N LEU A 272 16.86 -5.14 -10.94
CA LEU A 272 18.14 -4.48 -10.78
C LEU A 272 18.05 -3.04 -11.28
N GLY A 273 18.43 -2.09 -10.43
CA GLY A 273 18.55 -0.67 -10.76
C GLY A 273 19.98 -0.17 -10.55
N LEU A 274 20.52 0.48 -11.57
CA LEU A 274 21.83 1.11 -11.59
C LEU A 274 21.63 2.57 -11.97
N ILE A 275 21.80 3.48 -11.01
CA ILE A 275 21.55 4.90 -11.20
C ILE A 275 22.81 5.63 -10.73
N GLY A 276 23.53 6.29 -11.64
CA GLY A 276 24.81 6.91 -11.33
C GLY A 276 25.28 7.83 -12.43
N TRP A 277 26.52 8.30 -12.34
CA TRP A 277 27.11 9.13 -13.38
C TRP A 277 27.61 8.23 -14.52
N HIS A 278 28.41 7.21 -14.21
CA HIS A 278 28.95 6.27 -15.19
C HIS A 278 28.24 4.90 -15.17
N PHE A 279 28.47 4.09 -16.20
CA PHE A 279 28.10 2.67 -16.21
C PHE A 279 29.33 1.79 -15.99
N ASP A 280 29.58 1.43 -14.72
CA ASP A 280 30.78 0.67 -14.30
C ASP A 280 30.50 -0.80 -13.91
N ALA A 281 29.24 -1.25 -14.06
CA ALA A 281 28.78 -2.54 -13.57
C ALA A 281 29.16 -3.70 -14.49
N GLU A 282 30.45 -3.95 -14.67
CA GLU A 282 30.97 -5.05 -15.49
C GLU A 282 30.47 -6.41 -14.97
N GLY A 283 30.00 -7.26 -15.89
CA GLY A 283 29.46 -8.58 -15.59
C GLY A 283 27.98 -8.61 -15.21
N VAL A 284 27.29 -7.46 -15.23
CA VAL A 284 25.83 -7.39 -14.97
C VAL A 284 25.03 -8.26 -15.94
N SER A 285 25.58 -8.50 -17.13
CA SER A 285 25.04 -9.43 -18.12
C SER A 285 24.82 -10.86 -17.61
N ALA A 286 25.41 -11.30 -16.50
CA ALA A 286 25.24 -12.64 -15.95
C ALA A 286 23.90 -12.88 -15.21
N PHE A 287 23.11 -11.84 -14.91
CA PHE A 287 21.76 -12.01 -14.36
C PHE A 287 20.80 -12.58 -15.43
N HIS A 288 19.97 -13.56 -15.06
CA HIS A 288 19.12 -14.33 -16.01
C HIS A 288 17.65 -14.46 -15.58
N ASN A 289 17.24 -13.81 -14.49
CA ASN A 289 15.87 -13.85 -13.96
C ASN A 289 15.26 -12.44 -13.73
N LEU A 290 15.83 -11.41 -14.33
CA LEU A 290 15.34 -10.04 -14.22
C LEU A 290 13.98 -9.91 -14.90
N HIS A 291 13.05 -9.30 -14.17
CA HIS A 291 11.73 -8.86 -14.61
C HIS A 291 11.71 -7.34 -14.81
N LYS A 292 12.51 -6.60 -14.04
CA LYS A 292 12.76 -5.17 -14.18
C LYS A 292 14.26 -4.90 -14.28
N PHE A 293 14.65 -4.08 -15.24
CA PHE A 293 16.01 -3.55 -15.34
C PHE A 293 15.94 -2.03 -15.49
N THR A 294 16.71 -1.32 -14.66
CA THR A 294 16.82 0.14 -14.70
C THR A 294 18.29 0.51 -14.81
N LEU A 295 18.64 1.25 -15.86
CA LEU A 295 19.94 1.86 -16.03
C LEU A 295 19.74 3.35 -16.30
N ARG A 296 20.25 4.19 -15.42
CA ARG A 296 20.36 5.63 -15.64
C ARG A 296 21.81 6.01 -15.39
N ALA A 297 22.53 6.29 -16.46
CA ALA A 297 23.88 6.79 -16.40
C ALA A 297 23.89 8.19 -17.04
N GLU A 298 24.60 9.16 -16.47
CA GLU A 298 24.80 10.44 -17.15
C GLU A 298 25.78 10.29 -18.32
N ASP A 299 26.65 9.28 -18.27
CA ASP A 299 27.73 9.06 -19.21
C ASP A 299 27.85 7.60 -19.66
N ASP A 300 28.43 7.39 -20.85
CA ASP A 300 28.74 6.06 -21.41
C ASP A 300 30.24 5.76 -21.45
N ASP A 301 31.07 6.64 -20.92
CA ASP A 301 32.52 6.44 -20.75
C ASP A 301 32.89 5.65 -19.47
N GLY A 302 31.90 5.02 -18.86
CA GLY A 302 32.10 4.07 -17.77
C GLY A 302 32.90 2.83 -18.18
N TRP A 303 33.27 2.03 -17.19
CA TRP A 303 34.15 0.88 -17.39
C TRP A 303 33.45 -0.29 -18.08
N ALA A 304 32.12 -0.41 -17.95
CA ALA A 304 31.37 -1.49 -18.58
C ALA A 304 30.99 -1.14 -20.03
N ASP A 305 31.17 -2.10 -20.96
CA ASP A 305 30.73 -1.94 -22.35
C ASP A 305 29.20 -1.76 -22.38
N MET A 306 28.71 -0.73 -23.06
CA MET A 306 27.27 -0.56 -23.33
C MET A 306 26.65 -1.76 -24.06
N GLY A 307 27.47 -2.58 -24.71
CA GLY A 307 27.11 -3.91 -25.20
C GLY A 307 26.56 -4.87 -24.14
N GLU A 308 26.98 -4.73 -22.89
CA GLU A 308 26.45 -5.50 -21.75
C GLU A 308 24.95 -5.31 -21.59
N VAL A 309 24.44 -4.10 -21.82
CA VAL A 309 23.00 -3.82 -21.73
C VAL A 309 22.22 -4.73 -22.68
N ARG A 310 22.68 -4.89 -23.92
CA ARG A 310 22.06 -5.83 -24.86
C ARG A 310 22.13 -7.26 -24.34
N THR A 311 23.27 -7.69 -23.81
CA THR A 311 23.46 -9.04 -23.28
C THR A 311 22.54 -9.30 -22.08
N VAL A 312 22.35 -8.33 -21.18
CA VAL A 312 21.33 -8.38 -20.10
C VAL A 312 19.96 -8.61 -20.71
N LEU A 313 19.56 -7.83 -21.70
CA LEU A 313 18.25 -7.98 -22.34
C LEU A 313 18.09 -9.38 -22.95
N ASP A 314 19.08 -9.86 -23.70
CA ASP A 314 19.05 -11.16 -24.37
C ASP A 314 19.00 -12.33 -23.36
N ASN A 315 19.79 -12.27 -22.29
CA ASN A 315 19.80 -13.29 -21.24
C ASN A 315 18.48 -13.33 -20.43
N ASN A 316 17.76 -12.20 -20.37
CA ASN A 316 16.48 -12.09 -19.66
C ASN A 316 15.27 -12.06 -20.61
N ALA A 317 15.41 -12.52 -21.86
CA ALA A 317 14.36 -12.41 -22.88
C ALA A 317 13.01 -13.03 -22.49
N ARG A 318 13.04 -14.04 -21.62
CA ARG A 318 11.83 -14.75 -21.15
C ARG A 318 11.16 -14.07 -19.96
N THR A 319 11.92 -13.38 -19.11
CA THR A 319 11.46 -12.86 -17.81
C THR A 319 11.26 -11.35 -17.82
N LEU A 320 12.06 -10.60 -18.57
CA LEU A 320 12.06 -9.15 -18.53
C LEU A 320 10.75 -8.57 -19.08
N ARG A 321 10.14 -7.66 -18.32
CA ARG A 321 8.86 -7.01 -18.64
C ARG A 321 8.91 -5.50 -18.49
N HIS A 322 9.80 -4.98 -17.65
CA HIS A 322 10.01 -3.55 -17.43
C HIS A 322 11.46 -3.18 -17.72
N LEU A 323 11.65 -2.28 -18.68
CA LEU A 323 12.94 -1.67 -18.99
C LEU A 323 12.88 -0.16 -18.76
N CYS A 324 13.82 0.39 -17.99
CA CYS A 324 14.03 1.82 -17.83
C CYS A 324 15.46 2.14 -18.23
N LEU A 325 15.63 2.99 -19.25
CA LEU A 325 16.93 3.44 -19.73
C LEU A 325 16.97 4.96 -19.73
N GLY A 326 18.02 5.54 -19.16
CA GLY A 326 18.28 6.97 -19.22
C GLY A 326 19.75 7.28 -19.43
N ALA A 327 19.99 8.37 -20.15
CA ALA A 327 21.32 8.88 -20.52
C ALA A 327 21.32 10.41 -20.39
N TYR A 328 22.46 11.11 -20.42
CA TYR A 328 22.46 12.59 -20.49
C TYR A 328 22.28 13.11 -21.93
N LEU A 329 21.37 14.08 -22.13
CA LEU A 329 21.01 14.59 -23.47
C LEU A 329 22.15 15.25 -24.26
N LYS A 330 23.16 15.81 -23.59
CA LYS A 330 24.23 16.58 -24.25
C LYS A 330 25.23 15.69 -24.99
N ARG A 331 25.31 14.41 -24.65
CA ARG A 331 26.29 13.47 -25.23
C ARG A 331 25.65 12.55 -26.28
N GLU A 332 26.49 12.01 -27.16
CA GLU A 332 26.08 11.10 -28.24
C GLU A 332 25.98 9.67 -27.71
N HIS A 333 24.92 9.38 -26.96
CA HIS A 333 24.61 8.02 -26.52
C HIS A 333 23.61 7.36 -27.46
N SER A 334 23.85 6.10 -27.83
CA SER A 334 22.92 5.33 -28.66
C SER A 334 22.48 4.06 -27.98
N TRP A 335 21.15 3.90 -27.85
CA TRP A 335 20.53 2.66 -27.40
C TRP A 335 20.29 1.66 -28.53
N ASP A 336 20.73 1.94 -29.76
CA ASP A 336 20.43 1.12 -30.95
C ASP A 336 20.84 -0.33 -30.77
N ARG A 337 22.02 -0.57 -30.18
CA ARG A 337 22.53 -1.92 -29.92
C ARG A 337 21.64 -2.67 -28.94
N ALA A 338 21.20 -2.02 -27.86
CA ALA A 338 20.28 -2.59 -26.88
C ALA A 338 18.92 -2.92 -27.50
N PHE A 339 18.38 -2.02 -28.32
CA PHE A 339 17.11 -2.22 -29.04
C PHE A 339 17.21 -3.21 -30.21
N GLY A 340 18.40 -3.70 -30.52
CA GLY A 340 18.61 -4.88 -31.35
C GLY A 340 18.20 -6.21 -30.68
N SER A 341 17.95 -6.21 -29.37
CA SER A 341 17.48 -7.38 -28.62
C SER A 341 16.04 -7.75 -28.98
N VAL A 342 15.76 -9.05 -29.07
CA VAL A 342 14.39 -9.58 -29.26
C VAL A 342 13.49 -9.32 -28.04
N THR A 343 14.09 -9.09 -26.87
CA THR A 343 13.41 -8.88 -25.59
C THR A 343 12.50 -7.65 -25.61
N VAL A 344 12.82 -6.64 -26.43
CA VAL A 344 11.99 -5.44 -26.60
C VAL A 344 10.55 -5.80 -26.96
N GLN A 345 10.33 -6.87 -27.74
CA GLN A 345 8.99 -7.32 -28.13
C GLN A 345 8.16 -7.89 -26.97
N ASN A 346 8.83 -8.35 -25.91
CA ASN A 346 8.21 -8.98 -24.73
C ASN A 346 7.95 -7.98 -23.59
N LEU A 347 8.41 -6.74 -23.71
CA LEU A 347 8.21 -5.71 -22.70
C LEU A 347 6.74 -5.34 -22.57
N THR A 348 6.31 -5.12 -21.32
CA THR A 348 5.01 -4.53 -20.98
C THR A 348 5.15 -3.08 -20.56
N GLN A 349 6.33 -2.68 -20.07
CA GLN A 349 6.65 -1.30 -19.71
C GLN A 349 8.04 -0.93 -20.24
N LEU A 350 8.12 0.22 -20.89
CA LEU A 350 9.35 0.80 -21.38
C LEU A 350 9.39 2.28 -21.01
N ASP A 351 10.45 2.68 -20.31
CA ASP A 351 10.71 4.05 -19.93
C ASP A 351 12.06 4.48 -20.51
N LEU A 352 12.04 5.41 -21.48
CA LEU A 352 13.21 6.11 -21.98
C LEU A 352 13.22 7.50 -21.38
N VAL A 353 14.22 7.80 -20.54
CA VAL A 353 14.25 9.02 -19.74
C VAL A 353 15.51 9.83 -19.99
N ASP A 354 15.33 11.12 -20.28
CA ASP A 354 16.40 12.09 -20.56
C ASP A 354 17.33 11.69 -21.71
N THR A 355 16.86 10.87 -22.64
CA THR A 355 17.75 10.24 -23.62
C THR A 355 17.55 10.73 -25.05
N ARG A 356 18.59 10.57 -25.89
CA ARG A 356 18.48 10.68 -27.34
C ARG A 356 17.82 9.42 -27.90
N ILE A 357 16.75 9.61 -28.65
CA ILE A 357 15.95 8.53 -29.21
C ILE A 357 16.13 8.54 -30.73
N SER A 358 16.82 7.52 -31.23
CA SER A 358 17.00 7.33 -32.67
C SER A 358 15.72 6.81 -33.34
N HIS A 359 15.64 6.96 -34.65
CA HIS A 359 14.56 6.36 -35.44
C HIS A 359 14.61 4.81 -35.39
N VAL A 360 15.79 4.22 -35.20
CA VAL A 360 15.99 2.77 -35.08
C VAL A 360 15.34 2.24 -33.80
N VAL A 361 15.59 2.90 -32.67
CA VAL A 361 14.98 2.59 -31.37
C VAL A 361 13.46 2.67 -31.49
N LEU A 362 12.92 3.77 -32.03
CA LEU A 362 11.48 3.97 -32.15
C LEU A 362 10.83 2.93 -33.09
N SER A 363 11.48 2.60 -34.20
CA SER A 363 11.04 1.53 -35.10
C SER A 363 10.97 0.18 -34.37
N ARG A 364 11.93 -0.15 -33.52
CA ARG A 364 11.89 -1.39 -32.71
C ARG A 364 10.76 -1.39 -31.69
N ILE A 365 10.54 -0.26 -31.02
CA ILE A 365 9.40 -0.08 -30.10
C ILE A 365 8.07 -0.33 -30.83
N SER A 366 7.94 0.05 -32.10
CA SER A 366 6.71 -0.16 -32.86
C SER A 366 6.27 -1.61 -33.02
N HIS A 367 7.23 -2.54 -32.88
CA HIS A 367 6.98 -3.97 -32.94
C HIS A 367 6.66 -4.59 -31.57
N ALA A 368 6.76 -3.84 -30.47
CA ALA A 368 6.47 -4.29 -29.11
C ALA A 368 4.96 -4.35 -28.82
N ARG A 369 4.26 -5.29 -29.45
CA ARG A 369 2.79 -5.40 -29.38
C ARG A 369 2.25 -5.61 -27.96
N GLY A 370 3.05 -6.17 -27.05
CA GLY A 370 2.70 -6.40 -25.65
C GLY A 370 2.81 -5.17 -24.76
N LEU A 371 3.36 -4.05 -25.26
CA LEU A 371 3.63 -2.87 -24.48
C LEU A 371 2.33 -2.18 -24.02
N ARG A 372 2.26 -1.92 -22.71
CA ARG A 372 1.13 -1.26 -22.04
C ARG A 372 1.49 0.12 -21.52
N SER A 373 2.74 0.36 -21.19
CA SER A 373 3.24 1.64 -20.71
C SER A 373 4.47 2.05 -21.50
N LEU A 374 4.43 3.26 -22.07
CA LEU A 374 5.54 3.84 -22.82
C LEU A 374 5.80 5.26 -22.34
N THR A 375 7.01 5.50 -21.86
CA THR A 375 7.54 6.83 -21.58
C THR A 375 8.65 7.15 -22.56
N LEU A 376 8.48 8.26 -23.28
CA LEU A 376 9.49 8.87 -24.15
C LEU A 376 9.77 10.26 -23.59
N HIS A 377 10.84 10.39 -22.81
CA HIS A 377 11.33 11.64 -22.25
C HIS A 377 12.75 11.88 -22.78
N GLY A 378 12.94 12.98 -23.52
CA GLY A 378 14.25 13.32 -24.08
C GLY A 378 14.15 13.99 -25.44
N THR A 379 15.08 13.69 -26.36
CA THR A 379 15.18 14.36 -27.67
C THR A 379 15.22 13.33 -28.79
N PHE A 380 14.70 13.67 -29.98
CA PHE A 380 14.72 12.77 -31.14
C PHE A 380 15.85 13.18 -32.07
N GLU A 381 16.68 12.23 -32.49
CA GLU A 381 17.73 12.50 -33.49
C GLU A 381 17.12 12.97 -34.81
N GLU A 382 15.99 12.36 -35.20
CA GLU A 382 15.25 12.66 -36.42
C GLU A 382 13.75 12.81 -36.12
N PRO A 383 13.28 14.00 -35.71
CA PRO A 383 11.87 14.25 -35.39
C PRO A 383 10.91 13.91 -36.54
N GLY A 384 11.33 14.16 -37.79
CA GLY A 384 10.57 13.80 -38.98
C GLY A 384 10.38 12.29 -39.14
N ALA A 385 11.43 11.49 -38.92
CA ALA A 385 11.33 10.03 -38.94
C ALA A 385 10.42 9.52 -37.81
N ALA A 386 10.51 10.13 -36.62
CA ALA A 386 9.59 9.82 -35.52
C ALA A 386 8.12 10.12 -35.89
N GLY A 387 7.88 11.26 -36.54
CA GLY A 387 6.56 11.64 -37.06
C GLY A 387 6.01 10.60 -38.05
N VAL A 388 6.86 10.06 -38.94
CA VAL A 388 6.45 8.98 -39.86
C VAL A 388 6.09 7.71 -39.10
N VAL A 389 6.87 7.30 -38.09
CA VAL A 389 6.59 6.09 -37.31
C VAL A 389 5.26 6.21 -36.56
N PHE A 390 5.00 7.31 -35.85
CA PHE A 390 3.70 7.55 -35.21
C PHE A 390 2.56 7.68 -36.23
N GLY A 391 2.82 8.37 -37.35
CA GLY A 391 1.84 8.59 -38.41
C GLY A 391 1.47 7.34 -39.20
N SER A 392 2.28 6.28 -39.11
CA SER A 392 2.02 4.98 -39.75
C SER A 392 1.00 4.11 -39.01
N ASP A 393 0.59 4.51 -37.79
CA ASP A 393 -0.42 3.76 -37.04
C ASP A 393 -1.79 3.83 -37.73
N CYS A 394 -2.36 2.67 -37.98
CA CYS A 394 -3.65 2.49 -38.62
C CYS A 394 -4.63 1.82 -37.65
N VAL A 395 -5.89 2.25 -37.70
CA VAL A 395 -6.98 1.58 -36.98
C VAL A 395 -7.60 0.52 -37.90
N LEU A 396 -7.36 -0.75 -37.59
CA LEU A 396 -7.99 -1.86 -38.27
C LEU A 396 -9.40 -2.04 -37.71
N PHE A 397 -10.40 -1.90 -38.57
CA PHE A 397 -11.76 -2.29 -38.26
C PHE A 397 -11.94 -3.74 -38.70
N ASP A 398 -11.99 -4.68 -37.76
CA ASP A 398 -12.22 -6.08 -38.08
C ASP A 398 -13.54 -6.21 -38.87
N GLY A 399 -13.38 -6.53 -40.16
CA GLY A 399 -14.44 -6.56 -41.14
C GLY A 399 -15.19 -7.89 -41.09
N VAL A 400 -16.50 -7.80 -40.88
CA VAL A 400 -17.51 -8.82 -41.22
C VAL A 400 -17.42 -10.08 -40.35
N GLY A 401 -18.13 -10.06 -39.22
CA GLY A 401 -18.78 -11.28 -38.77
C GLY A 401 -19.57 -11.84 -39.95
N ARG A 402 -19.19 -13.03 -40.43
CA ARG A 402 -19.81 -13.72 -41.57
C ARG A 402 -21.30 -13.99 -41.35
N ASP A 403 -21.77 -13.87 -40.12
CA ASP A 403 -23.17 -13.97 -39.75
C ASP A 403 -23.79 -12.58 -39.64
N GLY A 404 -24.36 -12.10 -40.76
CA GLY A 404 -25.03 -10.80 -40.89
C GLY A 404 -26.34 -10.66 -40.08
N ARG A 405 -26.36 -11.10 -38.82
CA ARG A 405 -27.54 -11.04 -37.94
C ARG A 405 -27.32 -10.35 -36.59
N ASP A 406 -26.09 -10.11 -36.14
CA ASP A 406 -25.86 -9.33 -34.92
C ASP A 406 -25.55 -7.86 -35.25
N GLY A 407 -26.55 -7.02 -34.97
CA GLY A 407 -26.56 -5.61 -35.31
C GLY A 407 -25.48 -4.79 -34.61
N MET A 408 -24.76 -4.00 -35.41
CA MET A 408 -24.34 -2.59 -35.24
C MET A 408 -23.80 -2.04 -33.90
N ARG A 409 -23.68 -2.82 -32.81
CA ARG A 409 -23.09 -2.38 -31.54
C ARG A 409 -21.66 -2.91 -31.40
N GLY A 410 -20.70 -2.00 -31.54
CA GLY A 410 -19.38 -2.12 -30.92
C GLY A 410 -18.29 -2.80 -31.73
N ARG A 411 -18.03 -2.39 -32.98
CA ARG A 411 -16.71 -2.68 -33.59
C ARG A 411 -15.68 -1.77 -32.94
N GLU A 412 -14.92 -2.29 -31.99
CA GLU A 412 -13.72 -1.61 -31.49
C GLU A 412 -12.65 -1.63 -32.58
N GLY A 413 -12.26 -0.45 -33.06
CA GLY A 413 -11.11 -0.31 -33.93
C GLY A 413 -9.84 -0.74 -33.19
N ARG A 414 -8.99 -1.57 -33.81
CA ARG A 414 -7.74 -2.03 -33.23
C ARG A 414 -6.57 -1.32 -33.89
N HIS A 415 -5.80 -0.58 -33.10
CA HIS A 415 -4.56 0.05 -33.56
C HIS A 415 -3.51 -1.01 -33.97
N THR A 416 -2.80 -0.76 -35.05
CA THR A 416 -1.68 -1.62 -35.48
C THR A 416 -0.47 -1.46 -34.58
N PHE A 417 -0.21 -0.24 -34.10
CA PHE A 417 0.93 0.11 -33.26
C PHE A 417 0.49 0.15 -31.79
N LEU A 418 1.16 -0.64 -30.94
CA LEU A 418 0.88 -0.78 -29.49
C LEU A 418 -0.62 -0.94 -29.18
N PRO A 419 -1.29 -2.01 -29.66
CA PRO A 419 -2.74 -2.20 -29.47
C PRO A 419 -3.18 -2.29 -28.00
N HIS A 420 -2.25 -2.47 -27.07
CA HIS A 420 -2.50 -2.66 -25.65
C HIS A 420 -2.03 -1.49 -24.78
N LEU A 421 -1.71 -0.34 -25.40
CA LEU A 421 -1.22 0.84 -24.68
C LEU A 421 -2.28 1.39 -23.71
N GLU A 422 -1.91 1.44 -22.43
CA GLU A 422 -2.71 1.95 -21.31
C GLU A 422 -2.14 3.25 -20.74
N ALA A 423 -0.84 3.48 -20.89
CA ALA A 423 -0.16 4.67 -20.42
C ALA A 423 0.84 5.18 -21.45
N PHE A 424 0.75 6.47 -21.75
CA PHE A 424 1.63 7.12 -22.70
C PHE A 424 2.11 8.46 -22.15
N ARG A 425 3.43 8.58 -22.01
CA ARG A 425 4.11 9.82 -21.66
C ARG A 425 5.07 10.20 -22.77
N PHE A 426 4.95 11.42 -23.26
CA PHE A 426 5.70 11.97 -24.37
C PHE A 426 6.12 13.39 -24.02
N VAL A 427 7.38 13.58 -23.65
CA VAL A 427 7.92 14.86 -23.21
C VAL A 427 9.23 15.09 -23.94
N LEU A 428 9.27 16.11 -24.77
CA LEU A 428 10.43 16.42 -25.58
C LEU A 428 11.27 17.52 -24.94
N VAL A 429 12.57 17.45 -25.20
CA VAL A 429 13.54 18.50 -24.90
C VAL A 429 14.14 18.96 -26.23
N GLY A 430 14.06 20.26 -26.49
CA GLY A 430 14.59 20.87 -27.72
C GLY A 430 13.69 20.76 -28.96
N HIS A 431 12.51 20.15 -28.85
CA HIS A 431 11.53 19.99 -29.95
C HIS A 431 10.12 20.45 -29.56
N ASP A 432 10.01 21.38 -28.63
CA ASP A 432 8.72 21.86 -28.12
C ASP A 432 7.86 22.54 -29.19
N ASP A 433 8.50 23.07 -30.23
CA ASP A 433 7.85 23.77 -31.34
C ASP A 433 7.58 22.88 -32.57
N ASP A 434 7.93 21.59 -32.54
CA ASP A 434 7.69 20.67 -33.67
C ASP A 434 6.22 20.25 -33.76
N ARG A 435 5.41 21.12 -34.34
CA ARG A 435 3.98 20.91 -34.52
C ARG A 435 3.67 19.66 -35.35
N ALA A 436 4.47 19.36 -36.39
CA ALA A 436 4.21 18.23 -37.28
C ALA A 436 4.41 16.88 -36.56
N LEU A 437 5.41 16.80 -35.69
CA LEU A 437 5.60 15.66 -34.80
C LEU A 437 4.41 15.50 -33.84
N PHE A 438 3.98 16.58 -33.17
CA PHE A 438 2.82 16.52 -32.29
C PHE A 438 1.52 16.14 -33.02
N GLU A 439 1.28 16.61 -34.23
CA GLU A 439 0.14 16.19 -35.05
C GLU A 439 0.15 14.67 -35.33
N SER A 440 1.34 14.11 -35.54
CA SER A 440 1.53 12.67 -35.75
C SER A 440 1.30 11.88 -34.46
N VAL A 441 1.77 12.38 -33.32
CA VAL A 441 1.53 11.80 -31.99
C VAL A 441 0.06 11.87 -31.59
N ILE A 442 -0.64 12.97 -31.91
CA ILE A 442 -2.09 13.07 -31.66
C ILE A 442 -2.87 12.07 -32.50
N ARG A 443 -2.50 11.87 -33.78
CA ARG A 443 -3.10 10.81 -34.62
C ARG A 443 -2.88 9.43 -34.02
N PHE A 444 -1.67 9.17 -33.51
CA PHE A 444 -1.34 7.92 -32.83
C PHE A 444 -2.19 7.69 -31.58
N VAL A 445 -2.41 8.73 -30.75
CA VAL A 445 -3.16 8.62 -29.48
C VAL A 445 -4.68 8.51 -29.69
N LYS A 446 -5.21 9.11 -30.76
CA LYS A 446 -6.64 9.22 -31.04
C LYS A 446 -7.35 7.86 -31.03
N ASP A 447 -8.59 7.84 -30.51
CA ASP A 447 -9.48 6.67 -30.53
C ASP A 447 -8.95 5.41 -29.81
N ARG A 448 -7.97 5.56 -28.89
CA ARG A 448 -7.45 4.44 -28.08
C ARG A 448 -8.33 4.14 -26.85
N PRO A 449 -9.15 3.07 -26.85
CA PRO A 449 -10.10 2.82 -25.77
C PRO A 449 -9.45 2.41 -24.45
N ARG A 450 -8.23 1.84 -24.52
CA ARG A 450 -7.48 1.34 -23.36
C ARG A 450 -6.59 2.39 -22.71
N LEU A 451 -6.40 3.56 -23.35
CA LEU A 451 -5.50 4.57 -22.83
C LEU A 451 -6.11 5.21 -21.57
N ARG A 452 -5.44 5.01 -20.43
CA ARG A 452 -5.87 5.49 -19.10
C ARG A 452 -5.03 6.65 -18.60
N ARG A 453 -3.75 6.73 -18.99
CA ARG A 453 -2.82 7.78 -18.56
C ARG A 453 -2.19 8.47 -19.75
N LEU A 454 -2.27 9.80 -19.81
CA LEU A 454 -1.71 10.60 -20.89
C LEU A 454 -0.94 11.81 -20.33
N ASP A 455 0.30 11.96 -20.78
CA ASP A 455 1.12 13.16 -20.61
C ASP A 455 1.82 13.45 -21.94
N LEU A 456 1.54 14.60 -22.55
CA LEU A 456 2.18 15.03 -23.81
C LEU A 456 3.11 16.23 -23.63
N GLY A 457 3.54 16.50 -22.39
CA GLY A 457 4.50 17.57 -22.10
C GLY A 457 4.02 18.93 -22.60
N ASN A 458 4.77 19.50 -23.55
CA ASN A 458 4.52 20.81 -24.14
C ASN A 458 3.61 20.79 -25.40
N CYS A 459 2.89 19.69 -25.65
CA CYS A 459 1.98 19.59 -26.79
C CYS A 459 1.01 20.80 -26.88
N PRO A 460 0.88 21.44 -28.07
CA PRO A 460 -0.05 22.54 -28.27
C PRO A 460 -1.48 22.19 -27.87
N TRP A 461 -2.07 23.03 -27.01
CA TRP A 461 -3.40 22.78 -26.44
C TRP A 461 -4.49 22.58 -27.50
N ASP A 462 -4.42 23.31 -28.62
CA ASP A 462 -5.38 23.19 -29.72
C ASP A 462 -5.39 21.79 -30.35
N LEU A 463 -4.23 21.13 -30.43
CA LEU A 463 -4.12 19.77 -30.95
C LEU A 463 -4.68 18.75 -29.94
N LEU A 464 -4.31 18.87 -28.67
CA LEU A 464 -4.79 17.97 -27.61
C LEU A 464 -6.30 18.08 -27.40
N GLN A 465 -6.84 19.31 -27.40
CA GLN A 465 -8.27 19.56 -27.18
C GLN A 465 -9.15 18.78 -28.17
N GLY A 466 -8.71 18.61 -29.42
CA GLY A 466 -9.45 17.88 -30.45
C GLY A 466 -9.52 16.36 -30.23
N VAL A 467 -8.56 15.78 -29.50
CA VAL A 467 -8.48 14.32 -29.31
C VAL A 467 -9.07 13.83 -27.99
N LEU A 468 -9.06 14.65 -26.93
CA LEU A 468 -9.56 14.25 -25.60
C LEU A 468 -10.95 13.61 -25.60
N PRO A 469 -11.96 14.08 -26.38
CA PRO A 469 -13.28 13.46 -26.40
C PRO A 469 -13.29 12.01 -26.90
N THR A 470 -12.27 11.59 -27.66
CA THR A 470 -12.12 10.22 -28.17
C THR A 470 -11.56 9.25 -27.13
N LEU A 471 -10.92 9.76 -26.08
CA LEU A 471 -10.24 8.97 -25.06
C LEU A 471 -11.19 8.61 -23.91
N THR A 472 -12.19 7.78 -24.21
CA THR A 472 -13.28 7.47 -23.28
C THR A 472 -12.83 6.72 -22.02
N GLY A 473 -11.67 6.05 -22.07
CA GLY A 473 -11.05 5.32 -20.97
C GLY A 473 -10.05 6.15 -20.14
N LEU A 474 -9.83 7.42 -20.49
CA LEU A 474 -8.84 8.26 -19.84
C LEU A 474 -9.20 8.47 -18.37
N ALA A 475 -8.24 8.21 -17.48
CA ALA A 475 -8.39 8.35 -16.05
C ALA A 475 -7.45 9.41 -15.47
N VAL A 476 -6.30 9.61 -16.11
CA VAL A 476 -5.25 10.53 -15.65
C VAL A 476 -4.75 11.34 -16.81
N LEU A 477 -4.75 12.66 -16.66
CA LEU A 477 -4.25 13.60 -17.66
C LEU A 477 -3.26 14.59 -17.05
N ARG A 478 -2.11 14.73 -17.70
CA ARG A 478 -1.24 15.90 -17.55
C ARG A 478 -1.37 16.77 -18.79
N VAL A 479 -1.67 18.05 -18.57
CA VAL A 479 -1.86 19.02 -19.65
C VAL A 479 -1.27 20.37 -19.29
N ARG A 480 -0.70 21.05 -20.29
CA ARG A 480 -0.25 22.43 -20.21
C ARG A 480 -1.12 23.31 -21.10
N ILE A 481 -1.67 24.38 -20.55
CA ILE A 481 -2.42 25.41 -21.28
C ILE A 481 -1.69 26.74 -21.09
N ALA A 482 -1.08 27.28 -22.14
CA ALA A 482 -0.26 28.49 -22.04
C ALA A 482 -1.02 29.66 -21.40
N ASN A 483 -2.24 29.93 -21.88
CA ASN A 483 -3.11 31.00 -21.39
C ASN A 483 -4.39 30.42 -20.78
N LEU A 484 -4.43 30.31 -19.46
CA LEU A 484 -5.55 29.73 -18.74
C LEU A 484 -6.67 30.76 -18.57
N THR A 485 -7.82 30.48 -19.20
CA THR A 485 -9.04 31.29 -19.15
C THR A 485 -10.23 30.40 -18.78
N ASP A 486 -11.35 31.00 -18.34
CA ASP A 486 -12.58 30.25 -18.03
C ASP A 486 -13.00 29.36 -19.21
N GLY A 487 -13.05 29.92 -20.42
CA GLY A 487 -13.40 29.15 -21.62
C GLY A 487 -12.40 28.02 -21.95
N ALA A 488 -11.12 28.15 -21.60
CA ALA A 488 -10.15 27.07 -21.79
C ALA A 488 -10.38 25.92 -20.80
N VAL A 489 -10.64 26.24 -19.54
CA VAL A 489 -10.97 25.23 -18.51
C VAL A 489 -12.30 24.55 -18.81
N GLU A 490 -13.33 25.30 -19.22
CA GLU A 490 -14.61 24.74 -19.65
C GLU A 490 -14.46 23.74 -20.81
N ARG A 491 -13.65 24.08 -21.81
CA ARG A 491 -13.37 23.17 -22.93
C ARG A 491 -12.60 21.92 -22.48
N LEU A 492 -11.61 22.08 -21.59
CA LEU A 492 -10.89 20.94 -20.99
C LEU A 492 -11.86 20.02 -20.24
N VAL A 493 -12.60 20.56 -19.27
CA VAL A 493 -13.55 19.81 -18.44
C VAL A 493 -14.64 19.16 -19.30
N GLY A 494 -15.14 19.88 -20.30
CA GLY A 494 -16.14 19.40 -21.25
C GLY A 494 -15.65 18.23 -22.11
N ALA A 495 -14.37 18.18 -22.44
CA ALA A 495 -13.77 17.14 -23.28
C ALA A 495 -13.46 15.84 -22.52
N LEU A 496 -13.29 15.87 -21.21
CA LEU A 496 -12.84 14.71 -20.41
C LEU A 496 -13.97 13.73 -20.04
N PRO A 497 -13.66 12.43 -19.82
CA PRO A 497 -14.62 11.42 -19.40
C PRO A 497 -14.97 11.54 -17.90
N LYS A 498 -16.13 12.13 -17.62
CA LYS A 498 -16.57 12.57 -16.27
C LYS A 498 -16.51 11.47 -15.19
N ARG A 499 -16.81 10.22 -15.56
CA ARG A 499 -16.86 9.07 -14.64
C ARG A 499 -15.53 8.34 -14.45
N GLN A 500 -14.57 8.52 -15.36
CA GLN A 500 -13.32 7.76 -15.35
C GLN A 500 -12.15 8.56 -14.78
N MET A 501 -12.23 9.90 -14.82
CA MET A 501 -11.16 10.76 -14.32
C MET A 501 -10.94 10.59 -12.83
N VAL A 502 -9.70 10.29 -12.45
CA VAL A 502 -9.20 10.18 -11.07
C VAL A 502 -8.09 11.18 -10.75
N GLY A 503 -7.35 11.65 -11.77
CA GLY A 503 -6.24 12.58 -11.58
C GLY A 503 -6.10 13.58 -12.73
N ILE A 504 -5.93 14.86 -12.40
CA ILE A 504 -5.66 15.92 -13.38
C ILE A 504 -4.49 16.76 -12.90
N HIS A 505 -3.47 16.92 -13.74
CA HIS A 505 -2.44 17.94 -13.61
C HIS A 505 -2.62 18.98 -14.70
N LEU A 506 -2.87 20.22 -14.29
CA LEU A 506 -3.04 21.37 -15.16
C LEU A 506 -1.92 22.38 -14.88
N ALA A 507 -1.05 22.54 -15.87
CA ALA A 507 -0.01 23.56 -15.86
C ALA A 507 -0.39 24.77 -16.74
N CYS A 508 -0.01 25.98 -16.37
CA CYS A 508 -0.14 27.17 -17.24
C CYS A 508 1.05 28.11 -17.15
N VAL A 509 1.23 28.94 -18.18
CA VAL A 509 2.22 30.04 -18.17
C VAL A 509 1.59 31.30 -17.60
N THR A 510 0.42 31.67 -18.12
CA THR A 510 -0.37 32.79 -17.62
C THR A 510 -1.78 32.32 -17.28
N ALA A 511 -2.42 32.99 -16.33
CA ALA A 511 -3.79 32.74 -15.94
C ALA A 511 -4.56 34.06 -15.85
N GLY A 512 -5.78 34.11 -16.41
CA GLY A 512 -6.63 35.30 -16.39
C GLY A 512 -7.11 35.72 -14.99
N ARG A 513 -7.02 34.81 -14.02
CA ARG A 513 -7.26 35.00 -12.58
C ARG A 513 -6.45 33.96 -11.80
N GLY A 514 -6.46 34.04 -10.47
CA GLY A 514 -5.85 33.04 -9.59
C GLY A 514 -6.30 31.62 -9.96
N MET A 515 -5.36 30.67 -9.99
CA MET A 515 -5.62 29.30 -10.45
C MET A 515 -6.64 28.57 -9.56
N GLU A 516 -6.64 28.87 -8.26
CA GLU A 516 -7.60 28.38 -7.28
C GLU A 516 -9.05 28.75 -7.66
N GLY A 517 -9.25 29.88 -8.35
CA GLY A 517 -10.54 30.32 -8.84
C GLY A 517 -11.17 29.40 -9.90
N TYR A 518 -10.36 28.55 -10.57
CA TYR A 518 -10.86 27.56 -11.54
C TYR A 518 -11.26 26.22 -10.89
N ALA A 519 -10.90 25.97 -9.64
CA ALA A 519 -11.10 24.67 -8.99
C ALA A 519 -12.55 24.20 -9.04
N GLY A 520 -13.52 25.10 -8.82
CA GLY A 520 -14.95 24.77 -8.86
C GLY A 520 -15.44 24.16 -10.17
N MET A 521 -14.76 24.42 -11.30
CA MET A 521 -15.10 23.82 -12.60
C MET A 521 -14.82 22.31 -12.64
N PHE A 522 -13.91 21.81 -11.80
CA PHE A 522 -13.57 20.38 -11.72
C PHE A 522 -14.53 19.57 -10.83
N ARG A 523 -15.49 20.21 -10.16
CA ARG A 523 -16.50 19.54 -9.33
C ARG A 523 -17.35 18.50 -10.11
N VAL A 524 -17.41 18.61 -11.43
CA VAL A 524 -18.16 17.67 -12.28
C VAL A 524 -17.59 16.25 -12.30
N PHE A 525 -16.36 16.04 -11.82
CA PHE A 525 -15.71 14.74 -11.75
C PHE A 525 -15.94 14.11 -10.37
N GLU A 526 -16.94 13.24 -10.26
CA GLU A 526 -17.33 12.62 -8.98
C GLU A 526 -16.22 11.76 -8.35
N GLY A 527 -15.33 11.19 -9.17
CA GLY A 527 -14.22 10.32 -8.75
C GLY A 527 -12.85 10.99 -8.75
N LEU A 528 -12.77 12.32 -8.90
CA LEU A 528 -11.48 13.01 -8.96
C LEU A 528 -10.84 13.04 -7.57
N GLY A 529 -9.83 12.19 -7.37
CA GLY A 529 -9.06 12.12 -6.13
C GLY A 529 -7.85 13.06 -6.11
N ILE A 530 -7.33 13.47 -7.28
CA ILE A 530 -6.13 14.30 -7.38
C ILE A 530 -6.34 15.45 -8.37
N LEU A 531 -6.10 16.68 -7.90
CA LEU A 531 -6.04 17.86 -8.75
C LEU A 531 -4.76 18.63 -8.44
N HIS A 532 -3.87 18.73 -9.43
CA HIS A 532 -2.65 19.52 -9.35
C HIS A 532 -2.77 20.74 -10.27
N LEU A 533 -2.76 21.92 -9.68
CA LEU A 533 -2.72 23.20 -10.38
C LEU A 533 -1.31 23.80 -10.26
N SER A 534 -0.66 24.06 -11.40
CA SER A 534 0.70 24.60 -11.44
C SER A 534 0.83 25.76 -12.41
N GLY A 535 1.48 26.83 -11.96
CA GLY A 535 1.76 28.03 -12.73
C GLY A 535 3.27 28.22 -12.83
N VAL A 536 3.78 28.53 -14.03
CA VAL A 536 5.21 28.81 -14.22
C VAL A 536 5.61 30.05 -13.43
N GLY A 537 6.67 29.94 -12.63
CA GLY A 537 7.21 31.05 -11.83
C GLY A 537 6.45 31.32 -10.53
N TRP A 538 5.40 30.55 -10.22
CA TRP A 538 4.68 30.68 -8.96
C TRP A 538 5.28 29.66 -8.00
N ARG A 539 5.88 30.14 -6.92
CA ARG A 539 6.39 29.32 -5.82
C ARG A 539 6.00 29.97 -4.52
N ARG A 540 5.89 29.18 -3.44
CA ARG A 540 5.73 29.73 -2.10
C ARG A 540 6.91 30.69 -1.84
N PRO A 541 6.68 32.00 -1.63
CA PRO A 541 7.76 32.96 -1.53
C PRO A 541 8.62 32.70 -0.30
N VAL A 542 9.94 32.63 -0.46
CA VAL A 542 10.88 32.58 0.69
C VAL A 542 11.04 34.01 1.22
N VAL A 543 10.46 34.29 2.39
CA VAL A 543 10.50 35.58 3.08
C VAL A 543 10.88 35.37 4.55
N GLY A 544 11.23 36.45 5.27
CA GLY A 544 11.58 36.37 6.69
C GLY A 544 10.49 35.75 7.57
N GLU A 545 10.87 35.13 8.70
CA GLU A 545 10.02 34.20 9.48
C GLU A 545 8.59 34.69 9.78
N ARG A 546 8.42 35.98 10.12
CA ARG A 546 7.10 36.53 10.45
C ARG A 546 6.20 36.66 9.22
N GLU A 547 6.76 37.12 8.11
CA GLU A 547 6.04 37.25 6.84
C GLU A 547 5.79 35.87 6.20
N TRP A 548 6.71 34.93 6.43
CA TRP A 548 6.58 33.54 6.02
C TRP A 548 5.32 32.88 6.58
N ARG A 549 5.00 33.06 7.87
CA ARG A 549 3.78 32.47 8.46
C ARG A 549 2.51 33.00 7.79
N VAL A 550 2.37 34.31 7.64
CA VAL A 550 1.19 34.93 7.02
C VAL A 550 1.04 34.51 5.56
N ARG A 551 2.12 34.47 4.79
CA ARG A 551 2.08 34.01 3.40
C ARG A 551 1.79 32.52 3.30
N THR A 552 2.34 31.71 4.20
CA THR A 552 2.06 30.26 4.28
C THR A 552 0.60 30.01 4.63
N GLU A 553 0.01 30.76 5.55
CA GLU A 553 -1.41 30.66 5.87
C GLU A 553 -2.28 31.00 4.67
N GLY A 554 -2.00 32.10 3.95
CA GLY A 554 -2.71 32.44 2.72
C GLY A 554 -2.56 31.38 1.63
N TRP A 555 -1.36 30.81 1.50
CA TRP A 555 -1.05 29.73 0.57
C TRP A 555 -1.84 28.46 0.87
N VAL A 556 -1.85 28.03 2.14
CA VAL A 556 -2.62 26.89 2.63
C VAL A 556 -4.12 27.16 2.50
N GLU A 557 -4.58 28.40 2.67
CA GLU A 557 -5.99 28.75 2.49
C GLU A 557 -6.44 28.62 1.04
N CYS A 558 -5.58 28.92 0.05
CA CYS A 558 -5.86 28.61 -1.36
C CYS A 558 -6.06 27.10 -1.57
N VAL A 559 -5.21 26.27 -0.96
CA VAL A 559 -5.33 24.80 -1.01
C VAL A 559 -6.63 24.31 -0.38
N ARG A 560 -7.00 24.85 0.80
CA ARG A 560 -8.30 24.56 1.43
C ARG A 560 -9.46 25.00 0.54
N GLY A 561 -9.36 26.17 -0.08
CA GLY A 561 -10.33 26.67 -1.06
C GLY A 561 -10.55 25.70 -2.21
N ILE A 562 -9.48 25.15 -2.79
CA ILE A 562 -9.53 24.11 -3.83
C ILE A 562 -10.22 22.85 -3.30
N ALA A 563 -9.82 22.36 -2.13
CA ALA A 563 -10.37 21.15 -1.52
C ALA A 563 -11.86 21.27 -1.15
N ARG A 564 -12.31 22.48 -0.77
CA ARG A 564 -13.74 22.79 -0.55
C ARG A 564 -14.50 22.87 -1.87
N ALA A 565 -13.91 23.47 -2.91
CA ALA A 565 -14.52 23.61 -4.23
C ALA A 565 -14.72 22.26 -4.94
N VAL A 566 -13.86 21.28 -4.67
CA VAL A 566 -13.92 19.93 -5.24
C VAL A 566 -13.94 18.89 -4.09
N PRO A 567 -15.13 18.56 -3.56
CA PRO A 567 -15.26 17.71 -2.38
C PRO A 567 -14.72 16.28 -2.52
N SER A 568 -14.51 15.79 -3.75
CA SER A 568 -13.97 14.45 -4.03
C SER A 568 -12.46 14.33 -3.84
N LEU A 569 -11.71 15.44 -3.71
CA LEU A 569 -10.25 15.41 -3.70
C LEU A 569 -9.69 14.78 -2.41
N ASP A 570 -8.81 13.81 -2.57
CA ASP A 570 -7.97 13.28 -1.49
C ASP A 570 -6.62 14.01 -1.44
N PHE A 571 -6.14 14.50 -2.60
CA PHE A 571 -4.88 15.22 -2.73
C PHE A 571 -5.01 16.47 -3.59
N VAL A 572 -4.32 17.53 -3.18
CA VAL A 572 -4.18 18.77 -3.94
C VAL A 572 -2.71 19.01 -4.24
N GLY A 573 -2.36 19.21 -5.50
CA GLY A 573 -1.08 19.77 -5.90
C GLY A 573 -1.21 21.27 -6.16
N TRP A 574 -0.33 22.08 -5.59
CA TRP A 574 -0.37 23.54 -5.70
C TRP A 574 1.03 24.08 -5.94
N HIS A 575 1.29 24.52 -7.18
CA HIS A 575 2.57 25.09 -7.61
C HIS A 575 3.81 24.27 -7.23
N GLY A 576 3.72 22.95 -7.41
CA GLY A 576 4.80 22.01 -7.12
C GLY A 576 4.79 21.45 -5.70
N GLU A 577 4.00 22.01 -4.78
CA GLU A 577 3.76 21.45 -3.45
C GLU A 577 2.54 20.52 -3.48
N HIS A 578 2.46 19.59 -2.52
CA HIS A 578 1.42 18.58 -2.48
C HIS A 578 0.80 18.54 -1.09
N PHE A 579 -0.49 18.29 -1.01
CA PHE A 579 -1.24 18.30 0.24
C PHE A 579 -2.20 17.11 0.29
N VAL A 580 -2.35 16.51 1.46
CA VAL A 580 -3.44 15.58 1.76
C VAL A 580 -4.62 16.37 2.30
N VAL A 581 -5.82 16.08 1.81
CA VAL A 581 -7.05 16.65 2.34
C VAL A 581 -7.56 15.81 3.49
N VAL A 582 -7.76 16.43 4.65
CA VAL A 582 -8.30 15.81 5.86
C VAL A 582 -9.68 16.40 6.12
N ARG A 583 -10.71 15.57 6.02
CA ARG A 583 -12.10 16.00 6.31
C ARG A 583 -12.47 15.53 7.70
N GLY A 584 -12.78 16.47 8.57
CA GLY A 584 -13.38 16.17 9.87
C GLY A 584 -14.73 15.53 9.63
N GLY A 585 -14.84 14.21 9.84
CA GLY A 585 -16.14 13.57 9.86
C GLY A 585 -16.96 14.25 10.95
N ALA A 586 -18.14 14.77 10.61
CA ALA A 586 -19.16 15.20 11.57
C ALA A 586 -19.69 13.96 12.32
N GLY A 587 -18.81 13.27 13.04
CA GLY A 587 -19.05 12.01 13.70
C GLY A 587 -19.39 12.26 15.14
N GLY A 588 -20.69 12.30 15.41
CA GLY A 588 -21.30 11.86 16.67
C GLY A 588 -20.73 12.49 17.94
N GLY A 589 -21.50 13.44 18.50
CA GLY A 589 -21.38 13.86 19.90
C GLY A 589 -21.67 12.69 20.86
N GLY A 590 -20.77 11.72 20.91
CA GLY A 590 -20.65 10.74 21.97
C GLY A 590 -20.13 11.47 23.19
N SER A 591 -21.07 11.96 24.00
CA SER A 591 -20.88 12.46 25.35
C SER A 591 -19.95 11.53 26.14
N SER A 592 -18.68 11.91 26.27
CA SER A 592 -17.75 11.34 27.22
C SER A 592 -18.14 11.82 28.61
N SER A 593 -19.03 11.06 29.26
CA SER A 593 -19.22 11.14 30.71
C SER A 593 -17.93 10.70 31.41
N ASN A 594 -17.12 11.67 31.81
CA ASN A 594 -15.99 11.46 32.71
C ASN A 594 -16.51 11.00 34.08
N GLY A 595 -16.48 9.69 34.32
CA GLY A 595 -16.57 9.09 35.65
C GLY A 595 -15.19 8.66 36.12
N GLY A 596 -14.46 9.58 36.77
CA GLY A 596 -13.23 9.28 37.50
C GLY A 596 -13.47 9.41 39.01
N PRO A 597 -13.00 8.45 39.85
CA PRO A 597 -13.26 8.47 41.28
C PRO A 597 -12.33 9.44 42.02
N SER A 598 -12.93 10.10 43.00
CA SER A 598 -12.34 10.96 44.03
C SER A 598 -11.16 10.31 44.78
N GLY A 599 -10.07 11.06 44.96
CA GLY A 599 -8.95 10.68 45.82
C GLY A 599 -7.98 11.83 46.12
N LEU A 600 -8.35 12.66 47.11
CA LEU A 600 -7.51 13.36 48.10
C LEU A 600 -6.25 14.16 47.67
N GLY A 601 -6.31 15.48 47.93
CA GLY A 601 -5.31 16.18 48.74
C GLY A 601 -4.29 17.05 47.99
N GLY A 602 -4.46 18.37 48.07
CA GLY A 602 -3.39 19.32 47.73
C GLY A 602 -3.87 20.76 47.58
N MET A 603 -3.85 21.53 48.66
CA MET A 603 -4.00 22.99 48.63
C MET A 603 -2.79 23.63 47.94
N GLY A 604 -3.03 24.51 46.97
CA GLY A 604 -2.00 25.35 46.36
C GLY A 604 -2.64 26.50 45.56
N ASN A 605 -2.67 27.69 46.14
CA ASN A 605 -3.04 28.95 45.50
C ASN A 605 -2.04 29.32 44.40
N GLY A 606 -2.52 29.77 43.24
CA GLY A 606 -1.65 30.29 42.17
C GLY A 606 -2.40 30.85 40.96
N ALA A 607 -2.66 32.16 41.01
CA ALA A 607 -3.03 33.12 39.98
C ALA A 607 -3.12 32.69 38.48
N GLY A 608 -4.33 32.93 37.95
CA GLY A 608 -4.68 33.44 36.62
C GLY A 608 -3.66 33.55 35.48
N MET A 609 -3.98 32.87 34.38
CA MET A 609 -3.89 33.42 33.02
C MET A 609 -4.98 32.79 32.15
N GLY A 610 -5.69 33.65 31.41
CA GLY A 610 -6.89 33.32 30.66
C GLY A 610 -6.65 32.35 29.50
N LEU A 611 -7.53 31.36 29.41
CA LEU A 611 -7.80 30.57 28.21
C LEU A 611 -9.30 30.70 27.94
N GLU A 612 -9.71 31.87 27.47
CA GLU A 612 -10.97 32.05 26.77
C GLU A 612 -10.64 32.30 25.30
N GLY A 613 -10.99 31.35 24.43
CA GLY A 613 -10.99 31.61 22.99
C GLY A 613 -10.75 30.41 22.10
N GLU A 614 -11.49 29.31 22.25
CA GLU A 614 -11.48 28.30 21.19
C GLU A 614 -12.70 27.38 21.14
N TYR A 615 -13.93 27.92 21.23
CA TYR A 615 -15.12 27.14 20.83
C TYR A 615 -16.20 28.06 20.29
N LYS A 616 -16.07 28.47 19.03
CA LYS A 616 -17.18 28.94 18.18
C LYS A 616 -16.71 29.11 16.75
N ASN A 617 -17.02 28.12 15.90
CA ASN A 617 -17.26 28.29 14.47
C ASN A 617 -17.96 27.02 13.95
N ILE A 618 -19.21 26.83 14.36
CA ILE A 618 -20.20 26.13 13.53
C ILE A 618 -21.11 27.22 13.01
N VAL A 619 -20.62 27.97 12.03
CA VAL A 619 -21.44 28.85 11.22
C VAL A 619 -21.22 28.36 9.79
N ASP A 620 -22.33 28.09 9.09
CA ASP A 620 -22.44 27.71 7.67
C ASP A 620 -22.36 26.25 7.21
N GLY A 621 -22.33 25.24 8.09
CA GLY A 621 -22.53 23.85 7.65
C GLY A 621 -21.50 23.34 6.61
N THR A 622 -20.43 24.11 6.37
CA THR A 622 -19.30 23.72 5.57
C THR A 622 -18.52 22.68 6.36
N LEU A 623 -18.38 21.49 5.80
CA LEU A 623 -17.52 20.44 6.35
C LEU A 623 -16.16 21.05 6.70
N ASP A 624 -15.66 20.77 7.90
CA ASP A 624 -14.34 21.20 8.31
C ASP A 624 -13.30 20.48 7.44
N VAL A 625 -12.67 21.24 6.54
CA VAL A 625 -11.65 20.76 5.60
C VAL A 625 -10.32 21.32 6.07
N ASP A 626 -9.48 20.42 6.57
CA ASP A 626 -8.08 20.68 6.86
C ASP A 626 -7.19 20.10 5.77
N VAL A 627 -5.96 20.58 5.67
CA VAL A 627 -4.96 20.08 4.72
C VAL A 627 -3.62 19.92 5.40
N ARG A 628 -2.92 18.84 5.06
CA ARG A 628 -1.58 18.55 5.58
C ARG A 628 -0.59 18.53 4.44
N ASP A 629 0.50 19.27 4.62
CA ASP A 629 1.59 19.30 3.65
C ASP A 629 2.17 17.89 3.47
N LEU A 630 2.41 17.51 2.22
CA LEU A 630 3.18 16.34 1.87
C LEU A 630 4.60 16.82 1.55
N PRO A 631 5.62 16.29 2.23
CA PRO A 631 6.99 16.70 1.95
C PRO A 631 7.28 16.54 0.46
N ALA A 632 7.80 17.61 -0.16
CA ALA A 632 8.09 17.63 -1.57
C ALA A 632 9.10 16.51 -1.92
N ARG A 633 8.87 15.78 -3.02
CA ARG A 633 9.90 14.89 -3.58
C ARG A 633 11.09 15.77 -3.97
N ARG A 634 12.21 15.68 -3.26
CA ARG A 634 13.47 16.32 -3.68
C ARG A 634 13.96 15.62 -4.94
N ARG A 635 14.32 16.40 -5.96
CA ARG A 635 15.03 15.90 -7.15
C ARG A 635 16.36 15.33 -6.68
N LEU A 636 16.71 14.12 -7.13
CA LEU A 636 18.11 13.71 -7.19
C LEU A 636 18.72 14.51 -8.34
N ASP A 637 19.31 15.67 -8.01
CA ASP A 637 20.20 16.40 -8.90
C ASP A 637 21.62 15.97 -8.49
N CYS A 638 22.16 14.98 -9.19
CA CYS A 638 23.42 14.32 -8.84
C CYS A 638 24.63 15.26 -8.92
N GLY A 639 24.50 16.41 -9.60
CA GLY A 639 25.61 17.31 -9.90
C GLY A 639 25.86 18.48 -8.93
N THR A 640 25.03 18.73 -7.91
CA THR A 640 25.19 19.94 -7.07
C THR A 640 25.35 19.73 -5.57
N GLY A 641 25.38 18.50 -5.05
CA GLY A 641 25.49 18.25 -3.61
C GLY A 641 24.25 18.75 -2.86
N VAL A 642 23.39 17.84 -2.42
CA VAL A 642 22.13 18.19 -1.75
C VAL A 642 22.33 18.19 -0.24
N ASP A 643 22.02 19.30 0.42
CA ASP A 643 21.85 19.38 1.88
C ASP A 643 20.71 18.46 2.34
N LEU A 644 21.05 17.37 3.03
CA LEU A 644 20.14 16.29 3.46
C LEU A 644 19.60 16.43 4.90
N GLY A 645 19.44 17.64 5.45
CA GLY A 645 18.83 17.84 6.79
C GLY A 645 17.33 17.47 6.91
N GLY A 646 16.96 16.38 7.64
CA GLY A 646 15.64 16.21 8.29
C GLY A 646 14.86 14.90 8.02
N GLU A 647 13.89 14.58 8.92
CA GLU A 647 13.07 13.35 9.05
C GLU A 647 12.23 12.88 7.81
N ASP A 648 12.45 13.48 6.63
CA ASP A 648 11.55 13.44 5.47
C ASP A 648 11.96 12.49 4.32
N ALA A 649 13.01 11.69 4.47
CA ALA A 649 13.62 10.90 3.37
C ALA A 649 12.87 9.61 2.94
N ALA A 650 11.62 9.35 3.37
CA ALA A 650 10.94 8.06 3.19
C ALA A 650 9.86 8.01 2.09
N TRP A 651 9.71 9.05 1.26
CA TRP A 651 8.54 9.21 0.36
C TRP A 651 8.83 9.00 -1.15
N LEU A 652 10.02 8.50 -1.49
CA LEU A 652 10.45 8.22 -2.87
C LEU A 652 9.71 7.04 -3.55
N GLU A 653 8.88 6.28 -2.82
CA GLU A 653 8.14 5.12 -3.35
C GLU A 653 6.62 5.25 -3.18
N ARG A 654 5.95 5.99 -4.05
CA ARG A 654 4.54 5.69 -4.33
C ARG A 654 4.37 5.40 -5.80
N LYS A 655 4.21 4.10 -6.11
CA LYS A 655 3.62 3.59 -7.37
C LYS A 655 2.12 3.95 -7.49
N ASP A 656 1.53 4.50 -6.42
CA ASP A 656 0.09 4.80 -6.30
C ASP A 656 -0.26 6.28 -6.40
N VAL A 657 0.72 7.18 -6.56
CA VAL A 657 0.47 8.55 -7.02
C VAL A 657 0.51 8.48 -8.54
N PRO A 658 -0.63 8.60 -9.25
CA PRO A 658 -0.64 8.57 -10.69
C PRO A 658 0.13 9.79 -11.21
N ILE A 659 1.22 9.52 -11.93
CA ILE A 659 2.18 10.46 -12.53
C ILE A 659 3.43 10.61 -11.65
N ASP A 660 4.36 9.67 -11.85
CA ASP A 660 5.75 9.83 -11.42
C ASP A 660 6.31 11.17 -11.93
N TYR A 661 6.67 12.04 -10.99
CA TYR A 661 7.04 13.43 -11.26
C TYR A 661 8.55 13.57 -11.45
N GLU A 662 8.94 14.00 -12.66
CA GLU A 662 10.18 14.72 -12.98
C GLU A 662 9.72 15.98 -13.74
N MET A 663 10.14 17.16 -13.28
CA MET A 663 9.97 18.38 -14.07
C MET A 663 11.01 18.40 -15.19
N PRO A 664 10.68 18.84 -16.41
CA PRO A 664 11.67 19.39 -17.33
C PRO A 664 12.26 20.66 -16.70
N GLY A 665 13.59 20.78 -16.71
CA GLY A 665 14.26 22.01 -16.30
C GLY A 665 13.85 23.17 -17.21
N LEU A 666 13.28 24.21 -16.61
CA LEU A 666 13.37 25.57 -17.13
C LEU A 666 14.35 26.31 -16.23
N GLU A 667 15.63 26.03 -16.43
CA GLU A 667 16.67 27.04 -16.21
C GLU A 667 16.81 27.77 -17.54
N LEU A 668 15.91 28.71 -17.78
CA LEU A 668 16.29 29.88 -18.55
C LEU A 668 16.98 30.78 -17.55
N GLU A 669 18.31 30.79 -17.64
CA GLU A 669 19.17 31.73 -16.93
C GLU A 669 18.60 33.16 -17.03
N GLY A 670 18.60 33.84 -15.89
CA GLY A 670 18.76 35.29 -15.84
C GLY A 670 20.17 35.58 -15.40
#